data_AF-A0A674PG39-F1
#
_entry.id   AF-A0A674PG39-F1
#
_cell.length_a   1.000
_cell.length_b   1.000
_cell.length_c   1.000
_cell.angle_alpha   90.00
_cell.angle_beta   90.00
_cell.angle_gamma   90.00
#
_symmetry.space_group_name_H-M   'P 1'
#
loop_
_entity.id
_entity.type
_entity.pdbx_description
1 polymer ?
#
loop_
_entity_poly.entity_id
_entity_poly.type
_entity_poly.pdbx_seq_one_letter_code
_entity_poly.pdbx_strand_id
1 'polypeptide(L)'
;TVFLTHTLPRHTSPLTEPPFFPSEIKGAFSFSELCRSFNIDVKNPRIFSAPNDTLFGFSVLQHDSRGEKSLLVGAPWDGPANNRKGDIYKCIVGKERNSKCSKMNLGEAAFQNISKNLRNSHLGMTLTPDSPDGFLACAPLWSQECGTSAFSNGICASVSDDLEPREAIAPTSQRCSTYMDIVIVLDGSNSIYPWYEVQNFLSNILSKFHISTEQMQVGILQYGEVAVHEWSLKNYQTTQEVVEAAKNISRQEGRETRTAYAIHKACTEAFSPERGAREGATKVMIVVTDGESHDGEELPDALKECEDRNITRYAIAVLGHYIRRQQDPETFISEIKYIASDPDDKYFFNVTDEAALNDIVDALGDRIFTLEGTLGYNESSFHMEMSQIGFSTHTLDDGILFGMVGAYDWDGGVLKEGIYGRVVPSREAFESEFPLELKNHAAYLGYTVSSVIVGDWKRLYVAGAPRFKHKGKVILFELSDDGDVNIAQALNGEQIGSYYGSEVCGMDVDQDGITDLLLVAAPMYLGSGNKEAGRVYIYSFTGVFVPNGTLISEEKAQDARFGYALAAAPDLNHDGFTDLVVGAPLEDEHKGAIYVYHGDGIYRIPGSSLSPSLQYFGRSVSTRLDLDGDELIDLAVGAHGSAVLLSSRSIVQINVSLSFQPHSINVIQKTCQRGGRESACLNATACFTTVSRSPGPHSNNLWVSATLDDRKLSARALFDDSSHRQTQLAVRVHTGRTVCYKLPFHVYDTADYIRPISFSLRFKINNTESGPVLDEGWPTTVKKSIQFFKDCGEDDVCTTDLCPLVSGMSLLGSERRLCFPHRQKPYVIRSPRRRLAVEVQLENRLENAYNTSLTLHYSRNLHFSSLSIRCTALDANSHSCNVSYPVFRSQSKVRPGRVAHQTGVRRLVLRFHLVKPKCLRLLRLPSVAAEDTVFMTVTDVFSYNVSNAAT
;
A
#
# COMPACT_ATOMS: atom_id res chain seq x y z
N THR A 1 -6.57 24.07 6.62
CA THR A 1 -7.80 24.04 5.80
C THR A 1 -7.60 23.44 4.40
N VAL A 2 -6.36 23.19 3.95
CA VAL A 2 -6.04 22.66 2.60
C VAL A 2 -6.31 21.15 2.42
N PHE A 3 -6.47 20.36 3.49
CA PHE A 3 -6.52 18.89 3.41
C PHE A 3 -7.91 18.23 3.38
N LEU A 4 -9.01 19.00 3.34
CA LEU A 4 -10.38 18.46 3.25
C LEU A 4 -11.20 18.98 2.05
N THR A 5 -10.65 19.88 1.23
CA THR A 5 -11.38 20.45 0.09
C THR A 5 -10.47 20.61 -1.12
N HIS A 6 -10.30 19.53 -1.90
CA HIS A 6 -9.99 19.67 -3.32
C HIS A 6 -10.92 18.78 -4.14
N THR A 7 -12.15 19.27 -4.31
CA THR A 7 -12.86 19.15 -5.58
C THR A 7 -12.17 20.09 -6.57
N LEU A 8 -11.46 19.56 -7.56
CA LEU A 8 -10.97 20.37 -8.69
C LEU A 8 -12.16 20.92 -9.51
N PRO A 9 -12.09 22.16 -10.02
CA PRO A 9 -13.13 22.74 -10.85
C PRO A 9 -13.17 22.06 -12.22
N ARG A 10 -14.38 21.72 -12.69
CA ARG A 10 -14.63 21.23 -14.05
C ARG A 10 -14.24 22.31 -15.07
N HIS A 11 -13.14 22.12 -15.78
CA HIS A 11 -12.93 22.74 -17.08
C HIS A 11 -13.26 21.74 -18.19
N THR A 12 -14.37 22.01 -18.88
CA THR A 12 -14.79 21.37 -20.12
C THR A 12 -13.94 21.87 -21.29
N SER A 13 -13.27 20.98 -22.03
CA SER A 13 -12.94 21.18 -23.45
C SER A 13 -12.64 19.82 -24.12
N PRO A 14 -12.81 19.72 -25.45
CA PRO A 14 -13.44 18.53 -26.06
C PRO A 14 -12.47 17.49 -26.62
N LEU A 15 -12.90 16.23 -26.46
CA LEU A 15 -12.82 15.10 -27.40
C LEU A 15 -11.80 15.18 -28.55
N THR A 16 -10.80 14.31 -28.49
CA THR A 16 -10.33 13.56 -29.66
C THR A 16 -10.20 12.08 -29.28
N GLU A 17 -10.93 11.23 -30.00
CA GLU A 17 -10.94 9.77 -29.85
C GLU A 17 -9.66 9.09 -30.39
N PRO A 18 -9.34 7.87 -29.93
CA PRO A 18 -8.06 7.19 -30.14
C PRO A 18 -8.09 6.22 -31.34
N PRO A 19 -6.93 5.74 -31.84
CA PRO A 19 -6.89 4.57 -32.68
C PRO A 19 -6.84 3.27 -31.86
N PHE A 20 -7.63 2.31 -32.34
CA PHE A 20 -7.90 0.95 -31.87
C PHE A 20 -6.71 -0.03 -31.91
N PHE A 21 -6.91 -1.15 -31.18
CA PHE A 21 -6.37 -2.53 -31.29
C PHE A 21 -5.34 -3.00 -30.24
N PRO A 22 -5.31 -4.30 -29.87
CA PRO A 22 -6.41 -5.24 -29.65
C PRO A 22 -6.37 -5.90 -28.26
N SER A 23 -7.54 -6.39 -27.86
CA SER A 23 -7.82 -7.27 -26.73
C SER A 23 -7.13 -8.65 -26.81
N GLU A 24 -6.99 -9.26 -25.63
CA GLU A 24 -6.76 -10.68 -25.31
C GLU A 24 -5.35 -11.09 -24.88
N ILE A 25 -5.14 -11.10 -23.55
CA ILE A 25 -4.60 -12.28 -22.84
C ILE A 25 -5.43 -12.47 -21.57
N LYS A 26 -6.46 -13.32 -21.66
CA LYS A 26 -7.11 -13.92 -20.49
C LYS A 26 -6.22 -15.06 -19.97
N GLY A 27 -5.37 -14.77 -19.00
CA GLY A 27 -4.78 -15.77 -18.12
C GLY A 27 -5.72 -15.98 -16.93
N ALA A 28 -6.34 -17.16 -16.86
CA ALA A 28 -7.32 -17.49 -15.85
C ALA A 28 -6.66 -17.73 -14.47
N PHE A 29 -6.70 -16.74 -13.59
CA PHE A 29 -6.85 -16.97 -12.15
C PHE A 29 -8.35 -16.86 -11.85
N SER A 30 -9.02 -18.00 -11.74
CA SER A 30 -10.38 -18.07 -11.23
C SER A 30 -10.31 -17.91 -9.72
N PHE A 31 -10.45 -16.68 -9.22
CA PHE A 31 -10.58 -16.41 -7.79
C PHE A 31 -11.90 -17.01 -7.28
N SER A 32 -11.78 -18.02 -6.42
CA SER A 32 -12.86 -18.51 -5.56
C SER A 32 -13.20 -17.47 -4.49
N GLU A 33 -14.45 -17.49 -4.02
CA GLU A 33 -15.04 -16.66 -2.96
C GLU A 33 -14.03 -16.15 -1.91
N LEU A 34 -13.99 -14.83 -1.68
CA LEU A 34 -13.22 -14.24 -0.57
C LEU A 34 -13.70 -14.84 0.77
N CYS A 35 -12.78 -15.49 1.47
CA CYS A 35 -13.02 -16.08 2.77
C CYS A 35 -13.08 -14.99 3.85
N ARG A 36 -13.83 -15.24 4.92
CA ARG A 36 -13.77 -14.41 6.14
C ARG A 36 -12.41 -14.62 6.79
N SER A 37 -11.80 -13.57 7.36
CA SER A 37 -10.57 -13.71 8.15
C SER A 37 -10.75 -14.84 9.16
N PHE A 38 -9.88 -15.85 9.07
CA PHE A 38 -10.06 -17.08 9.84
C PHE A 38 -9.46 -16.96 11.24
N ASN A 39 -8.34 -16.25 11.39
CA ASN A 39 -7.58 -16.12 12.65
C ASN A 39 -7.67 -14.75 13.31
N ILE A 40 -8.30 -13.73 12.74
CA ILE A 40 -8.54 -12.44 13.44
C ILE A 40 -9.93 -12.43 14.08
N ASP A 41 -10.03 -12.05 15.36
CA ASP A 41 -11.32 -11.96 16.06
C ASP A 41 -12.13 -10.71 15.69
N VAL A 42 -12.92 -10.84 14.63
CA VAL A 42 -13.87 -9.81 14.20
C VAL A 42 -15.16 -9.77 15.04
N LYS A 43 -15.40 -10.74 15.94
CA LYS A 43 -16.63 -10.79 16.75
C LYS A 43 -16.54 -10.01 18.05
N ASN A 44 -15.33 -9.93 18.63
CA ASN A 44 -15.10 -9.19 19.87
C ASN A 44 -14.07 -8.05 19.69
N PRO A 45 -14.27 -7.11 18.74
CA PRO A 45 -13.36 -5.99 18.59
C PRO A 45 -13.38 -5.11 19.84
N ARG A 46 -12.23 -4.54 20.22
CA ARG A 46 -12.18 -3.46 21.21
C ARG A 46 -12.18 -2.14 20.47
N ILE A 47 -13.18 -1.30 20.72
CA ILE A 47 -13.35 -0.01 20.03
C ILE A 47 -13.16 1.11 21.03
N PHE A 48 -12.13 1.91 20.77
CA PHE A 48 -11.82 3.14 21.48
C PHE A 48 -12.41 4.32 20.73
N SER A 49 -13.09 5.24 21.40
CA SER A 49 -13.71 6.40 20.76
C SER A 49 -13.39 7.70 21.48
N ALA A 50 -13.30 8.78 20.71
CA ALA A 50 -13.15 10.15 21.17
C ALA A 50 -14.06 11.08 20.33
N PRO A 51 -14.21 12.37 20.66
CA PRO A 51 -15.05 13.28 19.88
C PRO A 51 -14.63 13.35 18.40
N ASN A 52 -15.60 13.27 17.48
CA ASN A 52 -15.33 13.15 16.04
C ASN A 52 -14.55 14.34 15.45
N ASP A 53 -14.71 15.54 16.01
CA ASP A 53 -14.06 16.75 15.50
C ASP A 53 -12.55 16.80 15.77
N THR A 54 -12.02 15.89 16.59
CA THR A 54 -10.59 15.78 16.92
C THR A 54 -9.77 15.00 15.87
N LEU A 55 -10.45 14.35 14.92
CA LEU A 55 -9.87 13.36 13.99
C LEU A 55 -9.12 12.21 14.67
N PHE A 56 -9.41 11.90 15.94
CA PHE A 56 -8.90 10.73 16.66
C PHE A 56 -8.93 9.46 15.80
N GLY A 57 -7.85 8.68 15.84
CA GLY A 57 -7.60 7.56 14.95
C GLY A 57 -6.85 7.94 13.67
N PHE A 58 -6.25 9.14 13.60
CA PHE A 58 -5.45 9.57 12.45
C PHE A 58 -4.24 8.69 12.25
N SER A 59 -3.46 8.57 13.31
CA SER A 59 -2.35 7.62 13.42
C SER A 59 -2.64 6.71 14.62
N VAL A 60 -2.19 5.46 14.52
CA VAL A 60 -2.29 4.48 15.61
C VAL A 60 -0.93 3.82 15.78
N LEU A 61 -0.54 3.60 17.04
CA LEU A 61 0.71 2.92 17.35
C LEU A 61 0.55 2.04 18.59
N GLN A 62 0.91 0.77 18.47
CA GLN A 62 0.93 -0.15 19.60
C GLN A 62 2.14 0.14 20.50
N HIS A 63 1.92 0.19 21.82
CA HIS A 63 2.91 0.60 22.80
C HIS A 63 2.93 -0.34 24.00
N ASP A 64 4.12 -0.71 24.48
CA ASP A 64 4.32 -1.46 25.72
C ASP A 64 5.25 -0.67 26.64
N SER A 65 4.77 -0.33 27.83
CA SER A 65 5.54 0.35 28.87
C SER A 65 5.68 -0.56 30.08
N ARG A 66 6.81 -1.25 30.19
CA ARG A 66 7.14 -2.14 31.34
C ARG A 66 6.04 -3.18 31.64
N GLY A 67 5.38 -3.69 30.60
CA GLY A 67 4.29 -4.67 30.70
C GLY A 67 2.89 -4.06 30.74
N GLU A 68 2.76 -2.72 30.76
CA GLU A 68 1.49 -2.05 30.51
C GLU A 68 1.29 -1.84 29.01
N LYS A 69 0.48 -2.74 28.42
CA LYS A 69 0.12 -2.73 27.01
C LYS A 69 -0.94 -1.66 26.73
N SER A 70 -0.69 -0.80 25.76
CA SER A 70 -1.58 0.30 25.40
C SER A 70 -1.53 0.63 23.90
N LEU A 71 -2.57 1.30 23.43
CA LEU A 71 -2.65 1.84 22.09
C LEU A 71 -2.52 3.36 22.16
N LEU A 72 -1.51 3.91 21.47
CA LEU A 72 -1.34 5.34 21.26
C LEU A 72 -2.13 5.75 20.02
N VAL A 73 -2.89 6.83 20.12
CA VAL A 73 -3.78 7.30 19.05
C VAL A 73 -3.61 8.80 18.83
N GLY A 74 -3.24 9.17 17.61
CA GLY A 74 -3.13 10.57 17.21
C GLY A 74 -4.49 11.21 16.91
N ALA A 75 -4.68 12.42 17.43
CA ALA A 75 -5.86 13.26 17.23
C ALA A 75 -5.41 14.69 16.82
N PRO A 76 -4.95 14.88 15.57
CA PRO A 76 -4.33 16.13 15.14
C PRO A 76 -5.27 17.34 15.10
N TRP A 77 -6.58 17.14 15.22
CA TRP A 77 -7.57 18.22 15.28
C TRP A 77 -8.10 18.45 16.70
N ASP A 78 -7.50 17.84 17.72
CA ASP A 78 -7.85 18.17 19.10
C ASP A 78 -7.51 19.64 19.44
N GLY A 79 -8.37 20.26 20.25
CA GLY A 79 -8.31 21.69 20.60
C GLY A 79 -9.50 22.51 20.11
N PRO A 80 -9.61 23.80 20.50
CA PRO A 80 -10.71 24.67 20.10
C PRO A 80 -10.72 24.94 18.58
N ALA A 81 -11.88 25.32 18.04
CA ALA A 81 -12.08 25.50 16.60
C ALA A 81 -11.12 26.52 15.94
N ASN A 82 -10.68 27.53 16.68
CA ASN A 82 -9.73 28.56 16.23
C ASN A 82 -8.25 28.20 16.49
N ASN A 83 -7.98 27.11 17.21
CA ASN A 83 -6.62 26.65 17.50
C ASN A 83 -6.56 25.13 17.67
N ARG A 84 -6.36 24.42 16.56
CA ARG A 84 -6.29 22.96 16.48
C ARG A 84 -4.86 22.49 16.70
N LYS A 85 -4.40 22.48 17.96
CA LYS A 85 -3.02 22.08 18.32
C LYS A 85 -2.75 20.60 18.03
N GLY A 86 -3.76 19.75 18.15
CA GLY A 86 -3.62 18.30 18.11
C GLY A 86 -3.00 17.73 19.39
N ASP A 87 -3.23 16.44 19.64
CA ASP A 87 -2.59 15.70 20.73
C ASP A 87 -2.63 14.19 20.49
N ILE A 88 -2.03 13.45 21.42
CA ILE A 88 -2.00 11.99 21.45
C ILE A 88 -2.78 11.49 22.67
N TYR A 89 -3.47 10.37 22.47
CA TYR A 89 -4.24 9.69 23.48
C TYR A 89 -3.63 8.32 23.76
N LYS A 90 -3.56 7.96 25.04
CA LYS A 90 -3.20 6.62 25.50
C LYS A 90 -4.45 5.83 25.86
N CYS A 91 -4.65 4.70 25.20
CA CYS A 91 -5.75 3.78 25.43
C CYS A 91 -5.23 2.47 26.04
N ILE A 92 -5.44 2.25 27.34
CA ILE A 92 -4.90 1.07 28.04
C ILE A 92 -5.62 -0.19 27.56
N VAL A 93 -4.88 -1.25 27.22
CA VAL A 93 -5.44 -2.55 26.85
C VAL A 93 -5.45 -3.44 28.09
N GLY A 94 -6.44 -3.22 28.95
CA GLY A 94 -6.62 -3.97 30.21
C GLY A 94 -7.57 -5.17 30.07
N LYS A 95 -7.98 -5.76 31.20
CA LYS A 95 -9.02 -6.80 31.24
C LYS A 95 -10.42 -6.29 30.88
N GLU A 96 -10.67 -4.99 31.05
CA GLU A 96 -11.94 -4.37 30.70
C GLU A 96 -12.01 -4.07 29.21
N ARG A 97 -13.12 -4.43 28.57
CA ARG A 97 -13.35 -4.16 27.13
C ARG A 97 -13.60 -2.67 26.81
N ASN A 98 -14.03 -1.88 27.79
CA ASN A 98 -14.37 -0.47 27.65
C ASN A 98 -13.35 0.43 28.37
N SER A 99 -12.05 0.24 28.11
CA SER A 99 -11.04 1.13 28.67
C SER A 99 -11.13 2.52 28.02
N LYS A 100 -11.14 3.55 28.88
CA LYS A 100 -11.14 4.94 28.44
C LYS A 100 -9.75 5.33 27.97
N CYS A 101 -9.69 6.07 26.87
CA CYS A 101 -8.47 6.73 26.43
C CYS A 101 -8.25 8.01 27.24
N SER A 102 -7.00 8.23 27.63
CA SER A 102 -6.56 9.44 28.35
C SER A 102 -5.73 10.31 27.42
N LYS A 103 -6.01 11.61 27.42
CA LYS A 103 -5.24 12.60 26.66
C LYS A 103 -3.88 12.82 27.34
N MET A 104 -2.79 12.82 26.58
CA MET A 104 -1.44 12.92 27.12
C MET A 104 -0.97 14.35 27.39
N ASN A 105 -1.56 15.36 26.74
CA ASN A 105 -1.13 16.77 26.78
C ASN A 105 0.35 16.93 26.37
N LEU A 106 0.79 16.12 25.40
CA LEU A 106 2.21 16.03 25.04
C LEU A 106 2.73 17.35 24.49
N GLY A 107 1.92 18.06 23.70
CA GLY A 107 2.31 19.34 23.12
C GLY A 107 2.60 20.42 24.17
N GLU A 108 1.94 20.37 25.34
CA GLU A 108 2.23 21.29 26.44
C GLU A 108 3.50 20.88 27.19
N ALA A 109 3.74 19.58 27.41
CA ALA A 109 4.92 19.10 28.12
C ALA A 109 6.20 19.21 27.29
N ALA A 110 6.16 18.82 26.01
CA ALA A 110 7.34 18.70 25.15
C ALA A 110 7.80 20.02 24.54
N PHE A 111 6.89 20.97 24.26
CA PHE A 111 7.20 22.18 23.48
C PHE A 111 7.20 23.49 24.29
N GLN A 112 7.05 23.40 25.62
CA GLN A 112 6.98 24.52 26.55
C GLN A 112 8.11 25.55 26.38
N ASN A 113 9.34 25.08 26.12
CA ASN A 113 10.53 25.93 26.02
C ASN A 113 10.78 26.50 24.61
N ILE A 114 10.13 25.94 23.58
CA ILE A 114 10.40 26.26 22.17
C ILE A 114 9.37 27.24 21.61
N SER A 115 8.11 27.16 22.03
CA SER A 115 7.06 28.02 21.47
C SER A 115 6.06 28.47 22.53
N LYS A 116 6.04 29.78 22.79
CA LYS A 116 4.99 30.42 23.63
C LYS A 116 3.61 30.40 22.95
N ASN A 117 3.54 30.17 21.63
CA ASN A 117 2.33 30.26 20.81
C ASN A 117 2.19 29.10 19.82
N LEU A 118 2.08 27.84 20.29
CA LEU A 118 1.65 26.75 19.41
C LEU A 118 0.23 27.03 18.90
N ARG A 119 0.11 27.35 17.60
CA ARG A 119 -1.17 27.49 16.90
C ARG A 119 -1.26 26.51 15.75
N ASN A 120 -2.40 25.81 15.64
CA ASN A 120 -2.72 24.90 14.53
C ASN A 120 -1.58 23.92 14.15
N SER A 121 -0.87 23.39 15.15
CA SER A 121 0.32 22.55 14.96
C SER A 121 0.00 21.13 14.46
N HIS A 122 -1.20 20.64 14.75
CA HIS A 122 -1.67 19.31 14.35
C HIS A 122 -0.78 18.15 14.85
N LEU A 123 -0.39 18.18 16.13
CA LEU A 123 0.37 17.10 16.77
C LEU A 123 -0.38 15.76 16.71
N GLY A 124 0.35 14.67 16.42
CA GLY A 124 -0.22 13.34 16.28
C GLY A 124 -0.65 13.00 14.85
N MET A 125 -0.26 13.80 13.86
CA MET A 125 -0.38 13.40 12.45
C MET A 125 0.50 12.18 12.14
N THR A 126 1.72 12.16 12.69
CA THR A 126 2.69 11.07 12.50
C THR A 126 3.08 10.51 13.86
N LEU A 127 2.99 9.19 13.99
CA LEU A 127 3.47 8.41 15.13
C LEU A 127 4.37 7.31 14.60
N THR A 128 5.56 7.18 15.18
CA THR A 128 6.53 6.15 14.77
C THR A 128 7.29 5.68 16.00
N PRO A 129 7.58 4.38 16.13
CA PRO A 129 8.43 3.88 17.21
C PRO A 129 9.81 4.52 17.20
N ASP A 130 10.38 4.71 18.37
CA ASP A 130 11.74 5.22 18.53
C ASP A 130 12.64 4.09 19.04
N SER A 131 13.90 4.08 18.63
CA SER A 131 14.87 3.03 19.00
C SER A 131 15.90 3.61 19.98
N PRO A 132 16.27 2.90 21.07
CA PRO A 132 15.85 1.55 21.43
C PRO A 132 14.48 1.45 22.11
N ASP A 133 14.02 2.54 22.74
CA ASP A 133 12.82 2.57 23.59
C ASP A 133 12.04 3.87 23.33
N GLY A 134 10.72 3.81 23.19
CA GLY A 134 9.83 4.97 23.06
C GLY A 134 9.16 5.16 21.70
N PHE A 135 8.72 6.39 21.44
CA PHE A 135 8.10 6.78 20.18
C PHE A 135 8.34 8.26 19.85
N LEU A 136 8.24 8.56 18.57
CA LEU A 136 8.28 9.90 18.01
C LEU A 136 6.87 10.37 17.65
N ALA A 137 6.55 11.60 18.01
CA ALA A 137 5.28 12.26 17.75
C ALA A 137 5.50 13.57 16.99
N CYS A 138 5.00 13.69 15.77
CA CYS A 138 5.21 14.87 14.94
C CYS A 138 3.97 15.74 14.74
N ALA A 139 4.24 17.03 14.59
CA ALA A 139 3.33 18.13 14.29
C ALA A 139 3.88 18.87 13.05
N PRO A 140 3.72 18.32 11.84
CA PRO A 140 4.36 18.85 10.62
C PRO A 140 3.80 20.21 10.18
N LEU A 141 2.65 20.63 10.73
CA LEU A 141 2.04 21.93 10.46
C LEU A 141 2.32 22.96 11.56
N TRP A 142 3.17 22.60 12.53
CA TRP A 142 3.69 23.59 13.46
C TRP A 142 4.38 24.71 12.69
N SER A 143 3.94 25.93 12.99
CA SER A 143 4.36 27.13 12.29
C SER A 143 5.00 28.11 13.26
N GLN A 144 6.10 28.69 12.82
CA GLN A 144 6.81 29.75 13.51
C GLN A 144 6.43 31.09 12.89
N GLU A 145 5.92 32.01 13.70
CA GLU A 145 5.64 33.38 13.25
C GLU A 145 6.97 34.15 13.16
N CYS A 146 7.27 34.66 11.98
CA CYS A 146 8.43 35.48 11.66
C CYS A 146 7.93 36.78 11.03
N GLY A 147 7.63 37.75 11.89
CA GLY A 147 7.06 39.01 11.48
C GLY A 147 5.60 38.90 11.05
N THR A 148 5.27 39.31 9.82
CA THR A 148 3.94 39.08 9.24
C THR A 148 3.81 37.70 8.58
N SER A 149 4.93 36.99 8.39
CA SER A 149 4.98 35.67 7.77
C SER A 149 4.88 34.54 8.80
N ALA A 150 4.32 33.41 8.40
CA ALA A 150 4.26 32.19 9.21
C ALA A 150 4.90 31.03 8.44
N PHE A 151 5.98 30.47 8.99
CA PHE A 151 6.78 29.41 8.38
C PHE A 151 6.43 28.06 8.99
N SER A 152 5.87 27.16 8.19
CA SER A 152 5.48 25.81 8.62
C SER A 152 6.66 24.85 8.56
N ASN A 153 7.59 24.99 9.51
CA ASN A 153 8.79 24.16 9.58
C ASN A 153 8.49 22.72 10.05
N GLY A 154 7.46 22.53 10.88
CA GLY A 154 7.20 21.25 11.56
C GLY A 154 8.07 21.05 12.81
N ILE A 155 7.57 20.23 13.74
CA ILE A 155 8.27 19.86 14.98
C ILE A 155 7.87 18.45 15.41
N CYS A 156 8.80 17.71 16.01
CA CYS A 156 8.52 16.41 16.61
C CYS A 156 8.96 16.36 18.07
N ALA A 157 8.39 15.44 18.84
CA ALA A 157 8.80 15.12 20.21
C ALA A 157 9.22 13.66 20.28
N SER A 158 10.46 13.39 20.73
CA SER A 158 10.88 12.05 21.15
C SER A 158 10.39 11.83 22.57
N VAL A 159 9.72 10.71 22.79
CA VAL A 159 9.05 10.35 24.05
C VAL A 159 9.53 8.97 24.46
N SER A 160 9.89 8.81 25.73
CA SER A 160 10.28 7.51 26.30
C SER A 160 9.09 6.55 26.45
N ASP A 161 9.38 5.26 26.69
CA ASP A 161 8.33 4.27 26.97
C ASP A 161 7.46 4.63 28.18
N ASP A 162 8.07 5.25 29.19
CA ASP A 162 7.40 5.76 30.38
C ASP A 162 6.53 7.02 30.10
N LEU A 163 6.41 7.41 28.83
CA LEU A 163 5.62 8.53 28.32
C LEU A 163 6.14 9.92 28.72
N GLU A 164 7.39 9.99 29.17
CA GLU A 164 8.08 11.25 29.48
C GLU A 164 8.74 11.82 28.21
N PRO A 165 8.50 13.10 27.87
CA PRO A 165 9.19 13.78 26.77
C PRO A 165 10.70 13.84 27.03
N ARG A 166 11.49 13.44 26.04
CA ARG A 166 12.95 13.50 26.10
C ARG A 166 13.48 14.78 25.47
N GLU A 167 13.11 15.00 24.21
CA GLU A 167 13.62 16.08 23.39
C GLU A 167 12.58 16.51 22.36
N ALA A 168 12.59 17.79 22.01
CA ALA A 168 11.84 18.32 20.90
C ALA A 168 12.77 18.59 19.71
N ILE A 169 12.40 18.03 18.57
CA ILE A 169 13.18 17.96 17.35
C ILE A 169 12.56 18.92 16.33
N ALA A 170 13.25 20.05 16.09
CA ALA A 170 12.86 21.07 15.11
C ALA A 170 14.09 21.50 14.28
N PRO A 171 14.67 20.60 13.48
CA PRO A 171 15.98 20.81 12.88
C PRO A 171 16.00 21.89 11.79
N THR A 172 14.85 22.12 11.15
CA THR A 172 14.65 23.12 10.11
C THR A 172 14.08 24.43 10.65
N SER A 173 13.85 24.54 11.97
CA SER A 173 13.43 25.81 12.55
C SER A 173 14.57 26.81 12.47
N GLN A 174 14.50 27.68 11.48
CA GLN A 174 15.44 28.78 11.38
C GLN A 174 15.09 29.85 12.41
N ARG A 175 16.10 30.54 12.94
CA ARG A 175 15.85 31.84 13.54
C ARG A 175 15.34 32.73 12.42
N CYS A 176 14.19 33.39 12.61
CA CYS A 176 13.61 34.28 11.61
C CYS A 176 14.72 35.14 10.98
N SER A 177 14.94 34.96 9.68
CA SER A 177 16.01 35.61 8.92
C SER A 177 15.79 37.12 8.92
N THR A 178 16.65 37.82 9.66
CA THR A 178 16.98 39.25 9.62
C THR A 178 15.82 40.25 9.52
N TYR A 179 15.63 40.98 10.62
CA TYR A 179 14.89 42.24 10.69
C TYR A 179 15.29 43.23 9.56
N MET A 180 14.36 44.09 9.11
CA MET A 180 14.57 44.97 7.95
C MET A 180 14.63 46.44 8.32
N ASP A 181 15.53 47.17 7.68
CA ASP A 181 15.65 48.62 7.79
C ASP A 181 15.21 49.25 6.47
N ILE A 182 14.15 50.05 6.50
CA ILE A 182 13.56 50.68 5.31
C ILE A 182 13.80 52.18 5.36
N VAL A 183 14.37 52.76 4.30
CA VAL A 183 14.51 54.22 4.15
C VAL A 183 13.77 54.66 2.90
N ILE A 184 12.76 55.52 3.07
CA ILE A 184 12.02 56.11 1.96
C ILE A 184 12.65 57.44 1.59
N VAL A 185 13.13 57.57 0.36
CA VAL A 185 13.75 58.76 -0.23
C VAL A 185 12.70 59.46 -1.10
N LEU A 186 12.18 60.58 -0.61
CA LEU A 186 11.01 61.27 -1.16
C LEU A 186 11.39 62.59 -1.81
N ASP A 187 10.99 62.75 -3.06
CA ASP A 187 11.06 64.03 -3.76
C ASP A 187 10.04 65.02 -3.17
N GLY A 188 10.56 66.12 -2.62
CA GLY A 188 9.82 67.24 -2.03
C GLY A 188 9.91 68.51 -2.87
N SER A 189 10.30 68.41 -4.15
CA SER A 189 10.43 69.53 -5.07
C SER A 189 9.08 70.16 -5.44
N ASN A 190 9.13 71.28 -6.17
CA ASN A 190 7.92 72.01 -6.54
C ASN A 190 7.03 71.32 -7.58
N SER A 191 7.53 70.31 -8.29
CA SER A 191 6.79 69.57 -9.33
C SER A 191 5.77 68.60 -8.75
N ILE A 192 6.06 67.99 -7.60
CA ILE A 192 5.15 67.11 -6.86
C ILE A 192 3.97 67.91 -6.34
N TYR A 193 2.80 67.73 -6.97
CA TYR A 193 1.57 68.41 -6.57
C TYR A 193 0.32 67.62 -7.00
N PRO A 194 -0.63 67.36 -6.10
CA PRO A 194 -0.70 67.89 -4.73
C PRO A 194 -0.02 67.01 -3.67
N TRP A 195 0.67 67.64 -2.70
CA TRP A 195 1.47 66.95 -1.67
C TRP A 195 0.70 65.97 -0.78
N TYR A 196 -0.60 66.24 -0.54
CA TYR A 196 -1.40 65.39 0.35
C TYR A 196 -1.54 63.95 -0.17
N GLU A 197 -1.39 63.72 -1.50
CA GLU A 197 -1.41 62.37 -2.05
C GLU A 197 -0.17 61.56 -1.66
N VAL A 198 0.99 62.21 -1.54
CA VAL A 198 2.21 61.59 -1.01
C VAL A 198 2.06 61.26 0.47
N GLN A 199 1.42 62.15 1.25
CA GLN A 199 1.11 61.87 2.67
C GLN A 199 0.16 60.67 2.84
N ASN A 200 -0.84 60.55 1.96
CA ASN A 200 -1.76 59.41 1.92
C ASN A 200 -1.02 58.11 1.56
N PHE A 201 -0.20 58.14 0.51
CA PHE A 201 0.62 57.01 0.10
C PHE A 201 1.50 56.52 1.25
N LEU A 202 2.23 57.43 1.92
CA LEU A 202 3.06 57.09 3.07
C LEU A 202 2.25 56.48 4.21
N SER A 203 1.11 57.09 4.56
CA SER A 203 0.25 56.56 5.62
C SER A 203 -0.24 55.15 5.31
N ASN A 204 -0.63 54.91 4.05
CA ASN A 204 -1.16 53.63 3.59
C ASN A 204 -0.07 52.55 3.52
N ILE A 205 1.10 52.83 2.97
CA ILE A 205 2.20 51.86 2.90
C ILE A 205 2.76 51.54 4.29
N LEU A 206 2.97 52.55 5.13
CA LEU A 206 3.52 52.36 6.48
C LEU A 206 2.54 51.60 7.38
N SER A 207 1.23 51.74 7.17
CA SER A 207 0.21 50.98 7.91
C SER A 207 0.28 49.46 7.68
N LYS A 208 0.89 49.03 6.57
CA LYS A 208 1.10 47.61 6.26
C LYS A 208 2.33 47.01 6.91
N PHE A 209 3.31 47.84 7.26
CA PHE A 209 4.55 47.39 7.88
C PHE A 209 4.36 47.11 9.37
N HIS A 210 4.96 46.02 9.85
CA HIS A 210 5.01 45.69 11.28
C HIS A 210 6.26 46.32 11.91
N ILE A 211 6.14 47.60 12.26
CA ILE A 211 7.27 48.41 12.75
C ILE A 211 7.49 48.08 14.23
N SER A 212 8.68 47.54 14.53
CA SER A 212 9.13 47.18 15.88
C SER A 212 10.65 47.12 15.95
N THR A 213 11.22 47.22 17.15
CA THR A 213 12.66 47.13 17.36
C THR A 213 13.25 45.77 16.96
N GLU A 214 12.41 44.73 16.91
CA GLU A 214 12.80 43.34 16.61
C GLU A 214 12.49 42.92 15.16
N GLN A 215 11.77 43.75 14.38
CA GLN A 215 11.37 43.41 13.01
C GLN A 215 11.66 44.54 12.02
N MET A 216 10.76 45.50 11.78
CA MET A 216 10.97 46.57 10.80
C MET A 216 11.27 47.90 11.47
N GLN A 217 12.28 48.62 10.97
CA GLN A 217 12.52 50.03 11.30
C GLN A 217 12.39 50.86 10.04
N VAL A 218 11.82 52.07 10.16
CA VAL A 218 11.57 52.94 9.00
C VAL A 218 12.12 54.35 9.22
N GLY A 219 12.91 54.84 8.27
CA GLY A 219 13.38 56.22 8.17
C GLY A 219 12.82 56.91 6.92
N ILE A 220 12.69 58.23 6.97
CA ILE A 220 12.29 59.03 5.80
C ILE A 220 13.31 60.14 5.56
N LEU A 221 13.82 60.20 4.33
CA LEU A 221 14.68 61.26 3.80
C LEU A 221 13.92 62.00 2.71
N GLN A 222 13.62 63.27 2.92
CA GLN A 222 12.99 64.11 1.90
C GLN A 222 14.04 65.01 1.25
N TYR A 223 13.98 65.18 -0.08
CA TYR A 223 14.98 65.93 -0.85
C TYR A 223 14.37 66.87 -1.91
N GLY A 224 15.16 67.86 -2.32
CA GLY A 224 14.88 68.80 -3.41
C GLY A 224 16.19 69.49 -3.80
N GLU A 225 16.36 70.75 -3.42
CA GLU A 225 17.66 71.45 -3.49
C GLU A 225 18.62 70.99 -2.36
N VAL A 226 18.05 70.57 -1.23
CA VAL A 226 18.76 69.98 -0.07
C VAL A 226 18.09 68.66 0.31
N ALA A 227 18.80 67.81 1.06
CA ALA A 227 18.26 66.54 1.56
C ALA A 227 18.22 66.55 3.11
N VAL A 228 17.05 66.33 3.69
CA VAL A 228 16.79 66.36 5.14
C VAL A 228 16.17 65.04 5.59
N HIS A 229 16.64 64.51 6.72
CA HIS A 229 16.02 63.37 7.37
C HIS A 229 14.81 63.85 8.18
N GLU A 230 13.60 63.56 7.72
CA GLU A 230 12.38 63.81 8.49
C GLU A 230 12.40 63.03 9.80
N TRP A 231 12.87 61.78 9.74
CA TRP A 231 13.30 61.00 10.89
C TRP A 231 14.24 59.85 10.50
N SER A 232 14.92 59.28 11.50
CA SER A 232 15.85 58.16 11.33
C SER A 232 15.23 56.84 11.82
N LEU A 233 15.86 55.70 11.50
CA LEU A 233 15.36 54.35 11.80
C LEU A 233 15.04 54.10 13.28
N LYS A 234 15.77 54.77 14.19
CA LYS A 234 15.59 54.65 15.65
C LYS A 234 14.51 55.54 16.26
N ASN A 235 13.92 56.46 15.50
CA ASN A 235 13.07 57.52 16.06
C ASN A 235 11.69 57.02 16.53
N TYR A 236 11.13 56.04 15.84
CA TYR A 236 9.81 55.49 16.12
C TYR A 236 9.89 53.98 16.24
N GLN A 237 9.10 53.41 17.14
CA GLN A 237 9.20 51.98 17.47
C GLN A 237 7.90 51.22 17.21
N THR A 238 6.84 51.90 16.79
CA THR A 238 5.55 51.26 16.49
C THR A 238 4.92 51.79 15.20
N THR A 239 4.12 50.96 14.54
CA THR A 239 3.41 51.34 13.30
C THR A 239 2.50 52.56 13.51
N GLN A 240 1.84 52.66 14.66
CA GLN A 240 0.93 53.78 14.95
C GLN A 240 1.67 55.13 15.01
N GLU A 241 2.84 55.17 15.65
CA GLU A 241 3.66 56.38 15.76
C GLU A 241 4.16 56.85 14.39
N VAL A 242 4.64 55.93 13.57
CA VAL A 242 5.18 56.24 12.23
C VAL A 242 4.08 56.74 11.29
N VAL A 243 2.90 56.10 11.30
CA VAL A 243 1.76 56.54 10.48
C VAL A 243 1.28 57.94 10.89
N GLU A 244 1.28 58.25 12.19
CA GLU A 244 0.88 59.59 12.65
C GLU A 244 1.95 60.65 12.33
N ALA A 245 3.23 60.29 12.39
CA ALA A 245 4.32 61.16 11.93
C ALA A 245 4.23 61.45 10.42
N ALA A 246 3.91 60.44 9.61
CA ALA A 246 3.81 60.56 8.16
C ALA A 246 2.74 61.56 7.69
N LYS A 247 1.59 61.63 8.40
CA LYS A 247 0.53 62.61 8.10
C LYS A 247 0.97 64.06 8.31
N ASN A 248 1.98 64.29 9.14
CA ASN A 248 2.45 65.61 9.53
C ASN A 248 3.68 66.09 8.75
N ILE A 249 4.19 65.30 7.79
CA ILE A 249 5.34 65.70 6.97
C ILE A 249 4.93 66.84 6.03
N SER A 250 5.61 67.98 6.13
CA SER A 250 5.47 69.09 5.19
C SER A 250 6.45 68.95 4.03
N ARG A 251 6.00 69.37 2.84
CA ARG A 251 6.85 69.46 1.66
C ARG A 251 7.97 70.50 1.88
N GLN A 252 9.21 70.19 1.51
CA GLN A 252 10.35 71.10 1.67
C GLN A 252 10.33 72.30 0.72
N GLU A 253 9.74 72.12 -0.47
CA GLU A 253 9.73 73.11 -1.56
C GLU A 253 11.14 73.38 -2.13
N GLY A 254 11.26 73.35 -3.46
CA GLY A 254 12.55 73.51 -4.12
C GLY A 254 12.40 73.63 -5.63
N ARG A 255 13.36 74.30 -6.28
CA ARG A 255 13.37 74.46 -7.75
C ARG A 255 14.17 73.38 -8.48
N GLU A 256 14.96 72.61 -7.75
CA GLU A 256 15.80 71.53 -8.26
C GLU A 256 15.39 70.20 -7.63
N THR A 257 15.69 69.11 -8.34
CA THR A 257 15.50 67.72 -7.90
C THR A 257 16.87 67.03 -7.95
N ARG A 258 17.56 66.98 -6.80
CA ARG A 258 18.90 66.38 -6.69
C ARG A 258 18.84 64.93 -6.20
N THR A 259 18.44 64.03 -7.10
CA THR A 259 18.18 62.62 -6.78
C THR A 259 19.47 61.84 -6.50
N ALA A 260 20.56 62.10 -7.24
CA ALA A 260 21.83 61.42 -7.02
C ALA A 260 22.40 61.72 -5.62
N TYR A 261 22.40 63.00 -5.23
CA TYR A 261 22.81 63.43 -3.90
C TYR A 261 21.95 62.81 -2.79
N ALA A 262 20.63 62.73 -2.99
CA ALA A 262 19.71 62.13 -2.03
C ALA A 262 19.96 60.63 -1.83
N ILE A 263 20.17 59.88 -2.92
CA ILE A 263 20.50 58.45 -2.88
C ILE A 263 21.83 58.23 -2.16
N HIS A 264 22.87 58.97 -2.52
CA HIS A 264 24.18 58.88 -1.88
C HIS A 264 24.08 59.17 -0.37
N LYS A 265 23.33 60.21 0.03
CA LYS A 265 23.11 60.54 1.44
C LYS A 265 22.31 59.48 2.18
N ALA A 266 21.31 58.86 1.54
CA ALA A 266 20.59 57.76 2.14
C ALA A 266 21.51 56.54 2.39
N CYS A 267 22.37 56.20 1.42
CA CYS A 267 23.30 55.07 1.53
C CYS A 267 24.42 55.30 2.57
N THR A 268 24.94 56.53 2.66
CA THR A 268 26.03 56.85 3.59
C THR A 268 25.55 57.21 4.99
N GLU A 269 24.47 58.00 5.12
CA GLU A 269 23.97 58.51 6.40
C GLU A 269 22.73 57.78 6.92
N ALA A 270 21.67 57.60 6.10
CA ALA A 270 20.40 57.06 6.61
C ALA A 270 20.53 55.62 7.11
N PHE A 271 21.33 54.80 6.41
CA PHE A 271 21.68 53.44 6.79
C PHE A 271 22.91 53.33 7.70
N SER A 272 23.26 54.39 8.44
CA SER A 272 24.34 54.37 9.42
C SER A 272 23.89 53.83 10.79
N PRO A 273 24.77 53.15 11.54
CA PRO A 273 24.47 52.74 12.92
C PRO A 273 24.09 53.92 13.82
N GLU A 274 24.67 55.10 13.58
CA GLU A 274 24.36 56.34 14.32
C GLU A 274 22.89 56.76 14.16
N ARG A 275 22.30 56.48 13.00
CA ARG A 275 20.89 56.75 12.69
C ARG A 275 19.95 55.56 12.96
N GLY A 276 20.48 54.49 13.55
CA GLY A 276 19.69 53.34 14.00
C GLY A 276 19.75 52.12 13.11
N ALA A 277 20.52 52.15 12.01
CA ALA A 277 20.66 50.97 11.16
C ALA A 277 21.28 49.80 11.93
N ARG A 278 20.69 48.62 11.79
CA ARG A 278 21.06 47.42 12.53
C ARG A 278 22.00 46.55 11.70
N GLU A 279 23.00 45.99 12.36
CA GLU A 279 23.99 45.12 11.72
C GLU A 279 23.34 43.78 11.35
N GLY A 280 23.45 43.37 10.09
CA GLY A 280 22.79 42.16 9.58
C GLY A 280 21.32 42.34 9.18
N ALA A 281 20.74 43.55 9.26
CA ALA A 281 19.41 43.83 8.73
C ALA A 281 19.41 43.89 7.19
N THR A 282 18.31 43.45 6.56
CA THR A 282 18.08 43.72 5.13
C THR A 282 17.77 45.21 4.96
N LYS A 283 18.56 45.91 4.14
CA LYS A 283 18.43 47.35 3.92
C LYS A 283 17.68 47.62 2.63
N VAL A 284 16.52 48.28 2.74
CA VAL A 284 15.64 48.58 1.61
C VAL A 284 15.45 50.08 1.46
N MET A 285 15.80 50.62 0.30
CA MET A 285 15.55 51.99 -0.09
C MET A 285 14.36 52.07 -1.04
N ILE A 286 13.44 53.01 -0.81
CA ILE A 286 12.32 53.30 -1.73
C ILE A 286 12.45 54.73 -2.20
N VAL A 287 12.81 54.93 -3.47
CA VAL A 287 12.97 56.23 -4.11
C VAL A 287 11.66 56.61 -4.81
N VAL A 288 11.10 57.77 -4.51
CA VAL A 288 9.88 58.30 -5.14
C VAL A 288 10.18 59.68 -5.71
N THR A 289 9.94 59.87 -7.00
CA THR A 289 10.21 61.13 -7.71
C THR A 289 9.31 61.32 -8.93
N ASP A 290 9.10 62.57 -9.35
CA ASP A 290 8.30 62.95 -10.53
C ASP A 290 9.09 63.68 -11.63
N GLY A 291 10.41 63.77 -11.51
CA GLY A 291 11.26 64.54 -12.41
C GLY A 291 12.66 63.97 -12.58
N GLU A 292 13.30 64.33 -13.70
CA GLU A 292 14.70 63.97 -13.96
C GLU A 292 15.65 64.63 -12.95
N SER A 293 16.69 63.90 -12.58
CA SER A 293 17.73 64.34 -11.65
C SER A 293 18.54 65.50 -12.26
N HIS A 294 18.63 66.62 -11.55
CA HIS A 294 19.46 67.77 -11.97
C HIS A 294 20.97 67.49 -11.79
N ASP A 295 21.30 66.45 -11.04
CA ASP A 295 22.64 65.92 -10.74
C ASP A 295 22.81 64.49 -11.30
N GLY A 296 22.11 64.15 -12.39
CA GLY A 296 22.10 62.79 -12.97
C GLY A 296 23.49 62.25 -13.38
N GLU A 297 24.47 63.11 -13.65
CA GLU A 297 25.86 62.71 -13.92
C GLU A 297 26.53 62.02 -12.71
N GLU A 298 26.04 62.27 -11.48
CA GLU A 298 26.57 61.70 -10.24
C GLU A 298 25.85 60.40 -9.81
N LEU A 299 24.78 60.00 -10.51
CA LEU A 299 24.03 58.76 -10.20
C LEU A 299 24.89 57.50 -10.18
N PRO A 300 25.82 57.25 -11.12
CA PRO A 300 26.63 56.04 -11.12
C PRO A 300 27.45 55.84 -9.83
N ASP A 301 28.03 56.93 -9.30
CA ASP A 301 28.82 56.88 -8.06
C ASP A 301 27.92 56.66 -6.84
N ALA A 302 26.75 57.31 -6.82
CA ALA A 302 25.76 57.12 -5.75
C ALA A 302 25.23 55.69 -5.69
N LEU A 303 24.89 55.10 -6.84
CA LEU A 303 24.38 53.73 -6.93
C LEU A 303 25.42 52.69 -6.53
N LYS A 304 26.69 52.91 -6.93
CA LYS A 304 27.81 52.05 -6.53
C LYS A 304 28.00 52.01 -5.01
N GLU A 305 27.91 53.16 -4.33
CA GLU A 305 27.98 53.21 -2.86
C GLU A 305 26.84 52.41 -2.20
N CYS A 306 25.65 52.40 -2.81
CA CYS A 306 24.52 51.62 -2.33
C CYS A 306 24.72 50.11 -2.54
N GLU A 307 25.34 49.72 -3.67
CA GLU A 307 25.68 48.33 -3.99
C GLU A 307 26.76 47.77 -3.07
N ASP A 308 27.82 48.54 -2.81
CA ASP A 308 28.90 48.17 -1.89
C ASP A 308 28.38 47.94 -0.47
N ARG A 309 27.23 48.53 -0.11
CA ARG A 309 26.55 48.40 1.18
C ARG A 309 25.39 47.40 1.18
N ASN A 310 25.18 46.70 0.06
CA ASN A 310 24.13 45.71 -0.12
C ASN A 310 22.72 46.26 0.15
N ILE A 311 22.39 47.43 -0.40
CA ILE A 311 21.08 48.11 -0.24
C ILE A 311 20.17 47.86 -1.45
N THR A 312 18.97 47.34 -1.21
CA THR A 312 17.97 47.01 -2.24
C THR A 312 17.19 48.27 -2.56
N ARG A 313 17.10 48.66 -3.83
CA ARG A 313 16.50 49.93 -4.25
C ARG A 313 15.24 49.68 -5.05
N TYR A 314 14.10 50.13 -4.53
CA TYR A 314 12.86 50.28 -5.28
C TYR A 314 12.75 51.70 -5.80
N ALA A 315 12.32 51.87 -7.04
CA ALA A 315 12.20 53.18 -7.66
C ALA A 315 10.79 53.38 -8.23
N ILE A 316 10.15 54.49 -7.88
CA ILE A 316 8.78 54.83 -8.24
C ILE A 316 8.78 56.13 -9.04
N ALA A 317 8.44 56.02 -10.33
CA ALA A 317 8.29 57.15 -11.25
C ALA A 317 6.86 57.68 -11.23
N VAL A 318 6.68 58.95 -10.85
CA VAL A 318 5.39 59.63 -10.84
C VAL A 318 5.24 60.49 -12.09
N LEU A 319 4.37 60.11 -13.02
CA LEU A 319 4.27 60.76 -14.34
C LEU A 319 3.36 61.98 -14.38
N GLY A 320 2.78 62.37 -13.23
CA GLY A 320 1.79 63.44 -13.14
C GLY A 320 2.27 64.76 -13.74
N HIS A 321 3.54 65.13 -13.53
CA HIS A 321 4.13 66.36 -14.08
C HIS A 321 4.21 66.35 -15.62
N TYR A 322 4.71 65.24 -16.18
CA TYR A 322 4.92 65.07 -17.63
C TYR A 322 3.59 65.00 -18.38
N ILE A 323 2.62 64.24 -17.87
CA ILE A 323 1.30 64.09 -18.50
C ILE A 323 0.54 65.43 -18.51
N ARG A 324 0.58 66.21 -17.40
CA ARG A 324 -0.05 67.54 -17.32
C ARG A 324 0.54 68.54 -18.33
N ARG A 325 1.81 68.38 -18.70
CA ARG A 325 2.54 69.26 -19.63
C ARG A 325 2.65 68.72 -21.05
N GLN A 326 2.07 67.55 -21.34
CA GLN A 326 2.19 66.85 -22.63
C GLN A 326 3.66 66.64 -23.05
N GLN A 327 4.52 66.30 -22.09
CA GLN A 327 5.93 66.00 -22.31
C GLN A 327 6.15 64.49 -22.38
N ASP A 328 7.18 64.08 -23.12
CA ASP A 328 7.57 62.67 -23.28
C ASP A 328 8.34 62.19 -22.04
N PRO A 329 7.88 61.14 -21.33
CA PRO A 329 8.51 60.67 -20.10
C PRO A 329 9.60 59.59 -20.31
N GLU A 330 9.94 59.20 -21.53
CA GLU A 330 10.83 58.06 -21.80
C GLU A 330 12.24 58.20 -21.17
N THR A 331 12.83 59.39 -21.22
CA THR A 331 14.14 59.68 -20.62
C THR A 331 14.09 59.55 -19.10
N PHE A 332 13.08 60.14 -18.47
CA PHE A 332 12.80 60.01 -17.05
C PHE A 332 12.58 58.56 -16.61
N ILE A 333 11.73 57.81 -17.32
CA ILE A 333 11.48 56.39 -17.01
C ILE A 333 12.78 55.57 -17.07
N SER A 334 13.64 55.86 -18.05
CA SER A 334 14.93 55.17 -18.20
C SER A 334 15.88 55.49 -17.03
N GLU A 335 15.90 56.73 -16.56
CA GLU A 335 16.67 57.14 -15.37
C GLU A 335 16.18 56.43 -14.10
N ILE A 336 14.87 56.37 -13.86
CA ILE A 336 14.31 55.74 -12.66
C ILE A 336 14.49 54.21 -12.69
N LYS A 337 14.43 53.58 -13.86
CA LYS A 337 14.83 52.17 -14.01
C LYS A 337 16.28 51.96 -13.62
N TYR A 338 17.19 52.83 -14.06
CA TYR A 338 18.61 52.78 -13.71
C TYR A 338 18.87 52.94 -12.19
N ILE A 339 17.99 53.63 -11.46
CA ILE A 339 18.06 53.76 -10.00
C ILE A 339 17.64 52.46 -9.28
N ALA A 340 16.65 51.75 -9.83
CA ALA A 340 16.14 50.51 -9.26
C ALA A 340 17.21 49.41 -9.25
N SER A 341 17.04 48.41 -8.39
CA SER A 341 17.86 47.18 -8.44
C SER A 341 17.41 46.27 -9.59
N ASP A 342 18.31 45.42 -10.07
CA ASP A 342 17.98 44.41 -11.08
C ASP A 342 17.22 43.22 -10.49
N PRO A 343 16.24 42.63 -11.21
CA PRO A 343 15.74 43.06 -12.52
C PRO A 343 14.64 44.13 -12.41
N ASP A 344 14.60 45.05 -13.39
CA ASP A 344 13.67 46.20 -13.44
C ASP A 344 12.21 45.84 -13.15
N ASP A 345 11.70 44.73 -13.69
CA ASP A 345 10.30 44.31 -13.54
C ASP A 345 9.88 44.04 -12.09
N LYS A 346 10.86 43.81 -11.20
CA LYS A 346 10.67 43.56 -9.77
C LYS A 346 10.81 44.82 -8.90
N TYR A 347 11.67 45.77 -9.27
CA TYR A 347 12.04 46.89 -8.40
C TYR A 347 11.60 48.27 -8.92
N PHE A 348 11.19 48.37 -10.19
CA PHE A 348 10.68 49.59 -10.79
C PHE A 348 9.14 49.61 -10.82
N PHE A 349 8.56 50.76 -10.48
CA PHE A 349 7.14 51.06 -10.60
C PHE A 349 6.95 52.42 -11.29
N ASN A 350 5.91 52.55 -12.10
CA ASN A 350 5.46 53.84 -12.59
C ASN A 350 3.98 54.05 -12.29
N VAL A 351 3.61 55.30 -12.05
CA VAL A 351 2.22 55.70 -11.80
C VAL A 351 1.86 56.90 -12.66
N THR A 352 0.59 56.98 -13.05
CA THR A 352 0.11 58.03 -13.95
C THR A 352 0.12 59.41 -13.30
N ASP A 353 -0.16 59.48 -12.00
CA ASP A 353 -0.19 60.70 -11.21
C ASP A 353 0.05 60.38 -9.72
N GLU A 354 0.10 61.43 -8.89
CA GLU A 354 0.33 61.34 -7.45
C GLU A 354 -0.77 60.54 -6.73
N ALA A 355 -2.02 60.58 -7.20
CA ALA A 355 -3.14 59.85 -6.58
C ALA A 355 -3.02 58.32 -6.80
N ALA A 356 -2.54 57.92 -7.99
CA ALA A 356 -2.28 56.53 -8.36
C ALA A 356 -1.13 55.87 -7.56
N LEU A 357 -0.36 56.63 -6.76
CA LEU A 357 0.56 56.04 -5.78
C LEU A 357 -0.15 55.11 -4.80
N ASN A 358 -1.42 55.37 -4.48
CA ASN A 358 -2.18 54.50 -3.59
C ASN A 358 -2.50 53.13 -4.21
N ASP A 359 -2.55 53.04 -5.54
CA ASP A 359 -2.88 51.79 -6.25
C ASP A 359 -1.72 50.78 -6.20
N ILE A 360 -0.48 51.25 -6.02
CA ILE A 360 0.71 50.39 -5.95
C ILE A 360 1.05 49.94 -4.53
N VAL A 361 0.31 50.40 -3.50
CA VAL A 361 0.60 50.08 -2.09
C VAL A 361 0.44 48.58 -1.79
N ASP A 362 -0.52 47.90 -2.43
CA ASP A 362 -0.63 46.43 -2.37
C ASP A 362 0.57 45.74 -3.02
N ALA A 363 0.84 46.06 -4.28
CA ALA A 363 1.92 45.43 -5.03
C ALA A 363 3.32 45.67 -4.43
N LEU A 364 3.61 46.89 -3.99
CA LEU A 364 4.89 47.25 -3.38
C LEU A 364 5.04 46.63 -1.99
N GLY A 365 3.97 46.62 -1.18
CA GLY A 365 3.94 45.94 0.11
C GLY A 365 4.26 44.46 -0.04
N ASP A 366 3.52 43.76 -0.90
CA ASP A 366 3.70 42.33 -1.15
C ASP A 366 5.12 41.99 -1.62
N ARG A 367 5.73 42.80 -2.50
CA ARG A 367 7.12 42.60 -2.95
C ARG A 367 8.13 42.81 -1.83
N ILE A 368 7.94 43.80 -0.96
CA ILE A 368 8.82 44.01 0.21
C ILE A 368 8.67 42.85 1.21
N PHE A 369 7.46 42.31 1.40
CA PHE A 369 7.24 41.16 2.29
C PHE A 369 7.89 39.87 1.77
N THR A 370 8.05 39.69 0.45
CA THR A 370 8.79 38.53 -0.08
C THR A 370 10.28 38.52 0.29
N LEU A 371 10.86 39.66 0.70
CA LEU A 371 12.24 39.76 1.17
C LEU A 371 12.42 39.34 2.65
N GLU A 372 11.35 39.27 3.45
CA GLU A 372 11.42 38.83 4.87
C GLU A 372 11.64 37.31 5.02
N GLY A 373 11.39 36.54 3.97
CA GLY A 373 11.43 35.07 4.01
C GLY A 373 12.44 34.41 3.08
N THR A 374 13.33 35.18 2.46
CA THR A 374 14.29 34.65 1.47
C THR A 374 15.69 35.20 1.73
N LEU A 375 16.66 34.32 1.99
CA LEU A 375 18.07 34.68 2.07
C LEU A 375 18.63 34.88 0.66
N GLY A 376 18.35 36.02 0.02
CA GLY A 376 19.02 36.37 -1.24
C GLY A 376 18.25 37.37 -2.10
N TYR A 377 19.01 38.24 -2.77
CA TYR A 377 18.50 39.30 -3.65
C TYR A 377 17.66 38.80 -4.84
N ASN A 378 17.71 37.51 -5.20
CA ASN A 378 17.23 37.02 -6.50
C ASN A 378 16.15 35.94 -6.49
N GLU A 379 15.73 35.38 -5.36
CA GLU A 379 14.75 34.27 -5.39
C GLU A 379 13.61 34.47 -4.41
N SER A 380 12.38 34.57 -4.93
CA SER A 380 11.14 34.43 -4.14
C SER A 380 10.86 32.94 -3.87
N SER A 381 11.88 32.18 -3.46
CA SER A 381 11.80 30.73 -3.25
C SER A 381 12.00 30.35 -1.79
N PHE A 382 11.16 29.45 -1.31
CA PHE A 382 11.30 28.82 -0.01
C PHE A 382 12.34 27.69 -0.10
N HIS A 383 13.32 27.71 0.80
CA HIS A 383 14.24 26.61 1.01
C HIS A 383 13.69 25.67 2.10
N MET A 384 13.77 26.06 3.37
CA MET A 384 13.39 25.20 4.51
C MET A 384 12.27 25.76 5.36
N GLU A 385 11.84 27.00 5.08
CA GLU A 385 10.82 27.76 5.80
C GLU A 385 9.44 27.06 5.75
N MET A 386 9.22 26.27 4.71
CA MET A 386 8.00 25.46 4.54
C MET A 386 8.30 23.96 4.60
N SER A 387 9.43 23.54 5.18
CA SER A 387 9.91 22.15 5.14
C SER A 387 8.91 21.11 5.66
N GLN A 388 8.06 21.47 6.63
CA GLN A 388 7.05 20.59 7.24
C GLN A 388 7.64 19.25 7.70
N ILE A 389 8.76 19.30 8.44
CA ILE A 389 9.44 18.09 8.89
C ILE A 389 8.52 17.21 9.75
N GLY A 390 8.71 15.90 9.64
CA GLY A 390 7.90 14.92 10.37
C GLY A 390 6.56 14.67 9.68
N PHE A 391 6.42 15.10 8.43
CA PHE A 391 5.28 14.72 7.59
C PHE A 391 5.20 13.20 7.45
N SER A 392 6.35 12.56 7.28
CA SER A 392 6.56 11.13 7.44
C SER A 392 7.88 10.88 8.17
N THR A 393 7.97 9.75 8.87
CA THR A 393 9.16 9.35 9.63
C THR A 393 9.36 7.85 9.56
N HIS A 394 10.62 7.41 9.55
CA HIS A 394 10.99 6.00 9.56
C HIS A 394 12.18 5.76 10.48
N THR A 395 12.02 4.82 11.41
CA THR A 395 13.04 4.44 12.39
C THR A 395 14.17 3.66 11.71
N LEU A 396 15.40 3.99 12.04
CA LEU A 396 16.61 3.28 11.62
C LEU A 396 17.34 2.76 12.86
N ASP A 397 18.27 1.82 12.66
CA ASP A 397 19.11 1.34 13.78
C ASP A 397 20.02 2.44 14.35
N ASP A 398 20.37 3.43 13.54
CA ASP A 398 21.33 4.50 13.86
C ASP A 398 20.70 5.89 13.97
N GLY A 399 19.37 5.99 13.96
CA GLY A 399 18.67 7.27 13.99
C GLY A 399 17.25 7.24 13.41
N ILE A 400 16.81 8.38 12.90
CA ILE A 400 15.49 8.57 12.30
C ILE A 400 15.64 9.25 10.94
N LEU A 401 14.92 8.75 9.94
CA LEU A 401 14.74 9.40 8.65
C LEU A 401 13.43 10.18 8.65
N PHE A 402 13.51 11.47 8.32
CA PHE A 402 12.38 12.38 8.22
C PHE A 402 12.10 12.73 6.77
N GLY A 403 10.82 12.80 6.42
CA GLY A 403 10.34 13.43 5.21
C GLY A 403 10.08 14.93 5.40
N MET A 404 10.47 15.74 4.40
CA MET A 404 10.32 17.21 4.39
C MET A 404 9.61 17.66 3.11
N VAL A 405 8.29 17.51 3.07
CA VAL A 405 7.48 17.67 1.84
C VAL A 405 7.50 19.07 1.24
N GLY A 406 7.67 20.11 2.06
CA GLY A 406 7.64 21.49 1.59
C GLY A 406 9.01 22.14 1.48
N ALA A 407 10.09 21.35 1.59
CA ALA A 407 11.44 21.83 1.29
C ALA A 407 11.55 22.21 -0.20
N TYR A 408 12.31 23.26 -0.48
CA TYR A 408 12.66 23.74 -1.81
C TYR A 408 11.42 23.97 -2.72
N ASP A 409 10.54 24.88 -2.32
CA ASP A 409 9.26 25.16 -3.00
C ASP A 409 8.40 23.90 -3.24
N TRP A 410 8.32 23.03 -2.23
CA TRP A 410 7.59 21.76 -2.31
C TRP A 410 8.12 20.75 -3.36
N ASP A 411 9.34 20.93 -3.87
CA ASP A 411 10.08 19.81 -4.49
C ASP A 411 10.19 18.65 -3.49
N GLY A 412 10.44 18.99 -2.23
CA GLY A 412 10.53 18.09 -1.09
C GLY A 412 11.94 17.55 -0.88
N GLY A 413 12.10 16.76 0.18
CA GLY A 413 13.39 16.19 0.53
C GLY A 413 13.30 15.26 1.74
N VAL A 414 14.47 14.80 2.19
CA VAL A 414 14.60 13.98 3.39
C VAL A 414 15.66 14.56 4.32
N LEU A 415 15.60 14.20 5.60
CA LEU A 415 16.60 14.56 6.60
C LEU A 415 16.87 13.34 7.46
N LYS A 416 18.13 12.98 7.66
CA LYS A 416 18.52 11.91 8.58
C LYS A 416 19.08 12.53 9.85
N GLU A 417 18.53 12.16 10.98
CA GLU A 417 19.07 12.51 12.31
C GLU A 417 19.57 11.23 12.96
N GLY A 418 20.89 11.09 13.08
CA GLY A 418 21.51 9.90 13.64
C GLY A 418 22.47 10.21 14.77
N ILE A 419 23.06 9.16 15.34
CA ILE A 419 24.00 9.26 16.48
C ILE A 419 25.25 10.08 16.18
N TYR A 420 25.65 10.15 14.90
CA TYR A 420 26.85 10.89 14.44
C TYR A 420 26.54 12.33 14.02
N GLY A 421 25.28 12.75 14.11
CA GLY A 421 24.83 14.08 13.73
C GLY A 421 23.71 14.05 12.70
N ARG A 422 23.41 15.24 12.19
CA ARG A 422 22.33 15.49 11.26
C ARG A 422 22.87 15.60 9.84
N VAL A 423 22.20 14.91 8.92
CA VAL A 423 22.49 14.94 7.50
C VAL A 423 21.29 15.49 6.75
N VAL A 424 21.50 16.60 6.06
CA VAL A 424 20.48 17.28 5.26
C VAL A 424 21.01 17.40 3.83
N PRO A 425 20.55 16.54 2.90
CA PRO A 425 20.89 16.67 1.49
C PRO A 425 20.48 18.03 0.94
N SER A 426 21.31 18.56 0.05
CA SER A 426 20.95 19.76 -0.71
C SER A 426 19.92 19.43 -1.80
N ARG A 427 19.32 20.47 -2.38
CA ARG A 427 18.37 20.32 -3.48
C ARG A 427 19.02 19.69 -4.72
N GLU A 428 20.27 20.04 -4.99
CA GLU A 428 21.06 19.57 -6.13
C GLU A 428 21.34 18.06 -6.04
N ALA A 429 21.40 17.50 -4.82
CA ALA A 429 21.59 16.07 -4.61
C ALA A 429 20.48 15.20 -5.24
N PHE A 430 19.30 15.77 -5.51
CA PHE A 430 18.17 15.09 -6.15
C PHE A 430 17.95 15.48 -7.62
N GLU A 431 18.77 16.39 -8.17
CA GLU A 431 18.53 17.03 -9.46
C GLU A 431 18.46 16.03 -10.63
N SER A 432 19.19 14.91 -10.56
CA SER A 432 19.18 13.87 -11.58
C SER A 432 17.79 13.26 -11.81
N GLU A 433 16.95 13.19 -10.76
CA GLU A 433 15.60 12.65 -10.84
C GLU A 433 14.50 13.71 -10.69
N PHE A 434 14.86 14.90 -10.18
CA PHE A 434 13.99 16.05 -9.92
C PHE A 434 14.62 17.32 -10.53
N PRO A 435 14.59 17.46 -11.86
CA PRO A 435 15.30 18.52 -12.55
C PRO A 435 14.62 19.89 -12.38
N LEU A 436 15.40 20.97 -12.46
CA LEU A 436 14.96 22.34 -12.17
C LEU A 436 13.76 22.80 -13.03
N GLU A 437 13.61 22.32 -14.26
CA GLU A 437 12.50 22.69 -15.14
C GLU A 437 11.13 22.23 -14.59
N LEU A 438 11.12 21.31 -13.62
CA LEU A 438 9.93 20.76 -12.98
C LEU A 438 9.69 21.29 -11.56
N LYS A 439 10.47 22.28 -11.07
CA LYS A 439 10.35 22.85 -9.72
C LYS A 439 8.91 23.24 -9.34
N ASN A 440 8.19 23.83 -10.29
CA ASN A 440 6.81 24.29 -10.08
C ASN A 440 5.77 23.16 -9.98
N HIS A 441 6.17 21.90 -10.12
CA HIS A 441 5.25 20.76 -10.01
C HIS A 441 4.93 20.38 -8.56
N ALA A 442 5.71 20.89 -7.60
CA ALA A 442 5.57 20.58 -6.18
C ALA A 442 5.50 19.06 -5.94
N ALA A 443 6.63 18.37 -6.19
CA ALA A 443 6.69 16.91 -6.26
C ALA A 443 6.37 16.22 -4.93
N TYR A 444 6.54 16.91 -3.80
CA TYR A 444 6.34 16.41 -2.43
C TYR A 444 7.24 15.21 -2.10
N LEU A 445 8.52 15.25 -2.49
CA LEU A 445 9.48 14.23 -2.06
C LEU A 445 9.55 14.19 -0.53
N GLY A 446 9.57 12.98 0.03
CA GLY A 446 9.48 12.78 1.48
C GLY A 446 8.05 12.79 2.01
N TYR A 447 7.03 12.72 1.15
CA TYR A 447 5.66 12.46 1.60
C TYR A 447 5.58 11.15 2.36
N THR A 448 6.36 10.16 1.90
CA THR A 448 6.67 8.95 2.65
C THR A 448 8.16 8.71 2.64
N VAL A 449 8.65 8.11 3.72
CA VAL A 449 10.02 7.65 3.87
C VAL A 449 10.02 6.24 4.44
N SER A 450 10.96 5.42 4.00
CA SER A 450 11.19 4.07 4.52
C SER A 450 12.63 3.64 4.24
N SER A 451 12.97 2.40 4.56
CA SER A 451 14.26 1.79 4.20
C SER A 451 14.09 0.32 3.85
N VAL A 452 14.94 -0.17 2.97
CA VAL A 452 15.02 -1.58 2.59
C VAL A 452 16.45 -2.09 2.73
N ILE A 453 16.61 -3.37 3.02
CA ILE A 453 17.91 -4.06 3.05
C ILE A 453 17.98 -4.93 1.80
N VAL A 454 19.05 -4.80 1.02
CA VAL A 454 19.19 -5.50 -0.27
C VAL A 454 20.56 -6.16 -0.41
N GLY A 455 20.61 -7.30 -1.11
CA GLY A 455 21.86 -7.97 -1.51
C GLY A 455 22.82 -8.24 -0.35
N ASP A 456 24.02 -7.65 -0.39
CA ASP A 456 25.08 -7.79 0.62
C ASP A 456 24.79 -6.98 1.91
N TRP A 457 23.57 -7.05 2.47
CA TRP A 457 23.15 -6.30 3.66
C TRP A 457 23.21 -4.77 3.50
N LYS A 458 23.11 -4.31 2.25
CA LYS A 458 23.17 -2.88 1.93
C LYS A 458 21.82 -2.23 2.23
N ARG A 459 21.83 -1.14 2.99
CA ARG A 459 20.64 -0.33 3.25
C ARG A 459 20.43 0.67 2.11
N LEU A 460 19.21 0.70 1.57
CA LEU A 460 18.73 1.78 0.71
C LEU A 460 17.60 2.51 1.42
N TYR A 461 17.62 3.83 1.37
CA TYR A 461 16.53 4.68 1.80
C TYR A 461 15.51 4.80 0.68
N VAL A 462 14.23 4.85 1.04
CA VAL A 462 13.12 4.97 0.09
C VAL A 462 12.38 6.26 0.39
N ALA A 463 12.10 7.05 -0.64
CA ALA A 463 11.30 8.26 -0.50
C ALA A 463 10.25 8.37 -1.61
N GLY A 464 9.01 8.65 -1.22
CA GLY A 464 7.88 8.86 -2.12
C GLY A 464 7.66 10.34 -2.45
N ALA A 465 7.35 10.62 -3.71
CA ALA A 465 7.02 11.93 -4.27
C ALA A 465 5.71 11.82 -5.07
N PRO A 466 4.54 11.72 -4.41
CA PRO A 466 3.28 11.34 -5.05
C PRO A 466 2.72 12.37 -6.04
N ARG A 467 3.25 13.60 -6.03
CA ARG A 467 2.85 14.67 -6.96
C ARG A 467 3.80 14.87 -8.13
N PHE A 468 4.94 14.16 -8.17
CA PHE A 468 5.90 14.29 -9.26
C PHE A 468 5.23 14.06 -10.63
N LYS A 469 5.35 15.06 -11.53
CA LYS A 469 4.66 15.08 -12.85
C LYS A 469 3.16 14.77 -12.78
N HIS A 470 2.52 15.05 -11.64
CA HIS A 470 1.14 14.70 -11.32
C HIS A 470 0.83 13.20 -11.40
N LYS A 471 1.83 12.31 -11.53
CA LYS A 471 1.64 10.85 -11.57
C LYS A 471 2.15 10.17 -10.30
N GLY A 472 3.21 10.73 -9.73
CA GLY A 472 3.92 10.20 -8.58
C GLY A 472 5.18 9.44 -8.95
N LYS A 473 6.10 9.34 -8.00
CA LYS A 473 7.41 8.68 -8.14
C LYS A 473 7.88 8.16 -6.78
N VAL A 474 8.70 7.12 -6.78
CA VAL A 474 9.44 6.65 -5.61
C VAL A 474 10.90 6.50 -6.01
N ILE A 475 11.81 6.97 -5.17
CA ILE A 475 13.25 6.78 -5.36
C ILE A 475 13.82 5.90 -4.25
N LEU A 476 14.80 5.08 -4.63
CA LEU A 476 15.65 4.32 -3.73
C LEU A 476 17.06 4.86 -3.84
N PHE A 477 17.67 5.21 -2.72
CA PHE A 477 18.94 5.92 -2.72
C PHE A 477 19.81 5.57 -1.51
N GLU A 478 21.11 5.79 -1.68
CA GLU A 478 22.07 5.84 -0.60
C GLU A 478 22.26 7.29 -0.16
N LEU A 479 22.44 7.48 1.13
CA LEU A 479 22.75 8.77 1.72
C LEU A 479 24.10 8.67 2.42
N SER A 480 25.06 9.45 1.96
CA SER A 480 26.36 9.59 2.62
C SER A 480 26.27 10.53 3.84
N ASP A 481 27.26 10.47 4.72
CA ASP A 481 27.32 11.34 5.89
C ASP A 481 27.55 12.82 5.53
N ASP A 482 28.13 13.10 4.36
CA ASP A 482 28.34 14.46 3.82
C ASP A 482 27.07 15.05 3.17
N GLY A 483 25.99 14.26 3.06
CA GLY A 483 24.72 14.68 2.45
C GLY A 483 24.59 14.38 0.96
N ASP A 484 25.62 13.79 0.33
CA ASP A 484 25.53 13.31 -1.05
C ASP A 484 24.53 12.16 -1.16
N VAL A 485 23.69 12.22 -2.20
CA VAL A 485 22.66 11.23 -2.51
C VAL A 485 23.05 10.48 -3.78
N ASN A 486 23.13 9.15 -3.69
CA ASN A 486 23.31 8.28 -4.86
C ASN A 486 22.01 7.51 -5.11
N ILE A 487 21.30 7.86 -6.19
CA ILE A 487 20.02 7.21 -6.52
C ILE A 487 20.29 5.87 -7.19
N ALA A 488 20.00 4.79 -6.46
CA ALA A 488 20.14 3.42 -6.94
C ALA A 488 19.04 3.05 -7.94
N GLN A 489 17.81 3.51 -7.70
CA GLN A 489 16.67 3.20 -8.56
C GLN A 489 15.55 4.25 -8.44
N ALA A 490 14.83 4.49 -9.54
CA ALA A 490 13.63 5.31 -9.58
C ALA A 490 12.44 4.53 -10.18
N LEU A 491 11.30 4.58 -9.48
CA LEU A 491 10.05 3.92 -9.85
C LEU A 491 9.00 5.00 -10.17
N ASN A 492 8.44 4.99 -11.37
CA ASN A 492 7.52 6.03 -11.83
C ASN A 492 6.07 5.55 -11.84
N GLY A 493 5.14 6.41 -11.38
CA GLY A 493 3.72 6.16 -11.48
C GLY A 493 3.19 6.26 -12.91
N GLU A 494 2.21 5.43 -13.25
CA GLU A 494 1.67 5.33 -14.62
C GLU A 494 0.57 6.38 -14.90
N GLN A 495 -0.35 6.53 -13.95
CA GLN A 495 -1.61 7.29 -14.11
C GLN A 495 -1.53 8.66 -13.43
N ILE A 496 -2.05 9.69 -14.10
CA ILE A 496 -2.17 11.03 -13.53
C ILE A 496 -3.17 11.04 -12.36
N GLY A 497 -2.83 11.74 -11.29
CA GLY A 497 -3.66 11.86 -10.09
C GLY A 497 -3.71 10.62 -9.23
N SER A 498 -3.03 9.51 -9.59
CA SER A 498 -3.11 8.26 -8.81
C SER A 498 -2.42 8.35 -7.45
N TYR A 499 -1.60 9.39 -7.24
CA TYR A 499 -0.87 9.64 -6.00
C TYR A 499 0.12 8.52 -5.67
N TYR A 500 0.79 8.00 -6.72
CA TYR A 500 1.72 6.86 -6.61
C TYR A 500 2.94 7.21 -5.75
N GLY A 501 3.23 6.40 -4.74
CA GLY A 501 4.30 6.67 -3.76
C GLY A 501 3.82 7.41 -2.50
N SER A 502 2.51 7.52 -2.30
CA SER A 502 1.95 8.12 -1.08
C SER A 502 2.00 7.20 0.14
N GLU A 503 2.28 5.91 -0.07
CA GLU A 503 2.55 4.91 0.96
C GLU A 503 3.54 3.89 0.37
N VAL A 504 4.56 3.54 1.14
CA VAL A 504 5.57 2.55 0.75
C VAL A 504 5.82 1.59 1.90
N CYS A 505 6.02 0.31 1.60
CA CYS A 505 6.28 -0.71 2.61
C CYS A 505 7.30 -1.72 2.06
N GLY A 506 8.45 -1.84 2.73
CA GLY A 506 9.41 -2.91 2.49
C GLY A 506 9.03 -4.14 3.31
N MET A 507 9.06 -5.32 2.69
CA MET A 507 8.66 -6.58 3.31
C MET A 507 9.72 -7.66 3.05
N ASP A 508 10.28 -8.17 4.13
CA ASP A 508 11.07 -9.40 4.19
C ASP A 508 10.07 -10.55 4.41
N VAL A 509 9.84 -11.37 3.38
CA VAL A 509 8.74 -12.34 3.38
C VAL A 509 9.14 -13.60 4.12
N ASP A 510 10.38 -14.08 3.95
CA ASP A 510 10.88 -15.32 4.54
C ASP A 510 11.71 -15.13 5.82
N GLN A 511 11.81 -13.89 6.30
CA GLN A 511 12.47 -13.49 7.54
C GLN A 511 13.98 -13.77 7.54
N ASP A 512 14.63 -13.67 6.39
CA ASP A 512 16.07 -13.86 6.25
C ASP A 512 16.91 -12.59 6.55
N GLY A 513 16.24 -11.45 6.77
CA GLY A 513 16.83 -10.14 7.04
C GLY A 513 17.01 -9.26 5.80
N ILE A 514 16.68 -9.76 4.61
CA ILE A 514 16.74 -9.06 3.32
C ILE A 514 15.31 -8.74 2.87
N THR A 515 15.12 -7.55 2.30
CA THR A 515 13.81 -7.15 1.78
C THR A 515 13.53 -7.80 0.42
N ASP A 516 12.60 -8.75 0.41
CA ASP A 516 12.13 -9.43 -0.81
C ASP A 516 11.23 -8.56 -1.68
N LEU A 517 10.30 -7.85 -1.04
CA LEU A 517 9.25 -7.10 -1.72
C LEU A 517 9.26 -5.64 -1.29
N LEU A 518 9.09 -4.75 -2.28
CA LEU A 518 8.76 -3.35 -2.06
C LEU A 518 7.34 -3.10 -2.59
N LEU A 519 6.46 -2.66 -1.71
CA LEU A 519 5.09 -2.29 -2.03
C LEU A 519 4.99 -0.78 -2.17
N VAL A 520 4.36 -0.32 -3.24
CA VAL A 520 4.13 1.12 -3.49
C VAL A 520 2.66 1.36 -3.77
N ALA A 521 2.01 2.16 -2.93
CA ALA A 521 0.60 2.45 -3.09
C ALA A 521 0.31 3.66 -3.99
N ALA A 522 -0.86 3.60 -4.62
CA ALA A 522 -1.48 4.68 -5.39
C ALA A 522 -2.98 4.72 -5.03
N PRO A 523 -3.35 5.22 -3.84
CA PRO A 523 -4.72 5.13 -3.32
C PRO A 523 -5.72 5.95 -4.15
N MET A 524 -5.28 6.95 -4.90
CA MET A 524 -6.16 7.73 -5.78
C MET A 524 -6.22 7.18 -7.21
N TYR A 525 -5.68 5.97 -7.44
CA TYR A 525 -5.76 5.32 -8.74
C TYR A 525 -7.23 5.14 -9.18
N LEU A 526 -7.54 5.67 -10.35
CA LEU A 526 -8.86 5.57 -10.98
C LEU A 526 -9.03 4.21 -11.64
N GLY A 527 -9.96 3.43 -11.10
CA GLY A 527 -10.38 2.14 -11.62
C GLY A 527 -11.47 2.24 -12.69
N SER A 528 -12.19 1.14 -12.91
CA SER A 528 -13.33 1.10 -13.83
C SER A 528 -14.41 2.09 -13.38
N GLY A 529 -14.90 2.93 -14.31
CA GLY A 529 -15.95 3.90 -14.02
C GLY A 529 -15.46 5.26 -13.51
N ASN A 530 -14.17 5.56 -13.61
CA ASN A 530 -13.54 6.82 -13.17
C ASN A 530 -13.72 7.09 -11.66
N LYS A 531 -13.62 6.03 -10.87
CA LYS A 531 -13.75 6.06 -9.42
C LYS A 531 -12.43 5.71 -8.75
N GLU A 532 -12.16 6.28 -7.57
CA GLU A 532 -10.89 6.14 -6.84
C GLU A 532 -10.79 4.76 -6.18
N ALA A 533 -10.60 3.72 -7.00
CA ALA A 533 -10.47 2.34 -6.51
C ALA A 533 -9.23 2.18 -5.63
N GLY A 534 -8.12 2.85 -6.00
CA GLY A 534 -6.81 2.63 -5.40
C GLY A 534 -6.13 1.36 -5.91
N ARG A 535 -4.82 1.29 -5.74
CA ARG A 535 -3.98 0.19 -6.20
C ARG A 535 -2.69 0.13 -5.39
N VAL A 536 -2.17 -1.06 -5.15
CA VAL A 536 -0.82 -1.26 -4.59
C VAL A 536 0.02 -2.03 -5.59
N TYR A 537 1.19 -1.51 -5.94
CA TYR A 537 2.13 -2.13 -6.85
C TYR A 537 3.13 -2.97 -6.07
N ILE A 538 3.41 -4.18 -6.57
CA ILE A 538 4.36 -5.11 -5.96
C ILE A 538 5.63 -5.09 -6.80
N TYR A 539 6.77 -4.87 -6.15
CA TYR A 539 8.08 -5.02 -6.76
C TYR A 539 8.86 -6.11 -6.04
N SER A 540 9.35 -7.10 -6.78
CA SER A 540 10.20 -8.17 -6.23
C SER A 540 11.68 -7.85 -6.43
N PHE A 541 12.49 -8.13 -5.42
CA PHE A 541 13.92 -7.93 -5.48
C PHE A 541 14.61 -9.08 -6.26
N THR A 542 15.28 -8.73 -7.35
CA THR A 542 16.12 -9.67 -8.14
C THR A 542 17.47 -9.03 -8.48
N GLY A 543 18.07 -8.36 -7.48
CA GLY A 543 19.21 -7.46 -7.63
C GLY A 543 18.80 -5.99 -7.79
N VAL A 544 17.65 -5.75 -8.45
CA VAL A 544 16.88 -4.50 -8.44
C VAL A 544 15.41 -4.84 -8.23
N PHE A 545 14.61 -3.86 -7.82
CA PHE A 545 13.17 -4.05 -7.63
C PHE A 545 12.44 -4.03 -8.97
N VAL A 546 11.91 -5.18 -9.40
CA VAL A 546 11.20 -5.33 -10.68
C VAL A 546 9.69 -5.50 -10.47
N PRO A 547 8.83 -4.93 -11.34
CA PRO A 547 7.38 -5.09 -11.20
C PRO A 547 6.96 -6.56 -11.19
N ASN A 548 6.23 -6.98 -10.16
CA ASN A 548 5.72 -8.34 -9.97
C ASN A 548 4.19 -8.39 -9.80
N GLY A 549 3.50 -7.40 -10.36
CA GLY A 549 2.03 -7.31 -10.34
C GLY A 549 1.49 -6.25 -9.39
N THR A 550 0.19 -6.32 -9.13
CA THR A 550 -0.53 -5.31 -8.35
C THR A 550 -1.61 -5.95 -7.49
N LEU A 551 -1.80 -5.45 -6.28
CA LEU A 551 -2.95 -5.73 -5.43
C LEU A 551 -4.05 -4.72 -5.73
N ILE A 552 -5.30 -5.21 -5.74
CA ILE A 552 -6.51 -4.43 -5.97
C ILE A 552 -7.55 -4.80 -4.91
N SER A 553 -8.43 -3.86 -4.58
CA SER A 553 -9.63 -4.14 -3.80
C SER A 553 -10.60 -5.04 -4.58
N GLU A 554 -11.68 -5.51 -3.93
CA GLU A 554 -12.72 -6.27 -4.61
C GLU A 554 -13.24 -5.56 -5.88
N GLU A 555 -13.58 -6.30 -6.94
CA GLU A 555 -14.01 -5.74 -8.24
C GLU A 555 -15.23 -4.81 -8.15
N LYS A 556 -16.02 -4.91 -7.07
CA LYS A 556 -17.21 -4.06 -6.83
C LYS A 556 -16.91 -2.83 -5.98
N ALA A 557 -15.78 -2.78 -5.29
CA ALA A 557 -15.41 -1.68 -4.43
C ALA A 557 -15.25 -0.41 -5.28
N GLN A 558 -15.97 0.63 -4.91
CA GLN A 558 -15.98 1.92 -5.60
C GLN A 558 -15.46 2.98 -4.63
N ASP A 559 -14.61 3.88 -5.14
CA ASP A 559 -14.06 4.99 -4.34
C ASP A 559 -13.40 4.52 -3.03
N ALA A 560 -12.77 3.34 -3.03
CA ALA A 560 -12.27 2.67 -1.84
C ALA A 560 -10.99 3.28 -1.25
N ARG A 561 -10.20 3.95 -2.09
CA ARG A 561 -8.81 4.35 -1.79
C ARG A 561 -7.96 3.22 -1.23
N PHE A 562 -8.01 2.06 -1.88
CA PHE A 562 -7.21 0.91 -1.49
C PHE A 562 -5.71 1.22 -1.55
N GLY A 563 -4.98 0.89 -0.48
CA GLY A 563 -3.57 1.26 -0.32
C GLY A 563 -3.37 2.59 0.40
N TYR A 564 -4.38 3.11 1.11
CA TYR A 564 -4.25 4.35 1.87
C TYR A 564 -3.26 4.22 3.04
N ALA A 565 -3.19 3.03 3.64
CA ALA A 565 -2.23 2.67 4.67
C ALA A 565 -1.72 1.25 4.40
N LEU A 566 -0.44 1.01 4.68
CA LEU A 566 0.19 -0.31 4.57
C LEU A 566 0.88 -0.65 5.89
N ALA A 567 0.82 -1.92 6.28
CA ALA A 567 1.61 -2.42 7.39
C ALA A 567 2.11 -3.84 7.06
N ALA A 568 3.43 -4.02 7.08
CA ALA A 568 4.00 -5.36 7.17
C ALA A 568 3.72 -5.86 8.59
N ALA A 569 2.87 -6.88 8.69
CA ALA A 569 2.65 -7.60 9.91
C ALA A 569 3.67 -8.74 9.95
N PRO A 570 4.28 -9.03 11.10
CA PRO A 570 4.95 -10.32 11.24
C PRO A 570 3.94 -11.46 11.01
N ASP A 571 4.40 -12.69 11.11
CA ASP A 571 3.59 -13.88 10.85
C ASP A 571 2.32 -14.00 11.73
N LEU A 572 1.17 -13.54 11.23
CA LEU A 572 -0.12 -13.54 11.94
C LEU A 572 -0.77 -14.93 11.92
N ASN A 573 -0.52 -15.72 10.87
CA ASN A 573 -1.09 -17.07 10.71
C ASN A 573 -0.15 -18.19 11.17
N HIS A 574 1.05 -17.86 11.66
CA HIS A 574 2.10 -18.78 12.09
C HIS A 574 2.51 -19.77 10.99
N ASP A 575 2.73 -19.28 9.77
CA ASP A 575 3.22 -20.03 8.59
C ASP A 575 4.70 -19.88 8.25
N GLY A 576 5.40 -19.05 9.01
CA GLY A 576 6.80 -18.73 8.82
C GLY A 576 7.03 -17.58 7.84
N PHE A 577 5.97 -16.97 7.29
CA PHE A 577 6.08 -15.85 6.38
C PHE A 577 5.46 -14.57 6.95
N THR A 578 5.99 -13.43 6.51
CA THR A 578 5.47 -12.11 6.87
C THR A 578 4.17 -11.82 6.13
N ASP A 579 3.18 -11.28 6.84
CA ASP A 579 1.86 -10.96 6.32
C ASP A 579 1.74 -9.47 5.98
N LEU A 580 0.74 -9.12 5.15
CA LEU A 580 0.50 -7.73 4.76
C LEU A 580 -0.92 -7.29 5.12
N VAL A 581 -1.03 -6.11 5.73
CA VAL A 581 -2.33 -5.44 5.95
C VAL A 581 -2.43 -4.18 5.10
N VAL A 582 -3.54 -4.04 4.38
CA VAL A 582 -3.83 -2.91 3.49
C VAL A 582 -5.13 -2.23 3.87
N GLY A 583 -5.08 -0.90 4.06
CA GLY A 583 -6.23 -0.06 4.37
C GLY A 583 -6.99 0.45 3.13
N ALA A 584 -8.32 0.44 3.20
CA ALA A 584 -9.24 1.01 2.21
C ALA A 584 -10.34 1.82 2.91
N PRO A 585 -10.02 2.99 3.48
CA PRO A 585 -10.92 3.71 4.40
C PRO A 585 -12.19 4.26 3.75
N LEU A 586 -12.21 4.46 2.44
CA LEU A 586 -13.38 5.03 1.76
C LEU A 586 -14.35 3.96 1.21
N GLU A 587 -13.98 2.68 1.32
CA GLU A 587 -14.80 1.57 0.86
C GLU A 587 -16.15 1.51 1.61
N ASP A 588 -17.15 0.85 1.01
CA ASP A 588 -18.49 0.68 1.58
C ASP A 588 -19.15 2.02 2.00
N GLU A 589 -19.14 3.02 1.12
CA GLU A 589 -19.71 4.37 1.39
C GLU A 589 -19.06 5.03 2.62
N HIS A 590 -17.72 5.14 2.62
CA HIS A 590 -16.94 5.75 3.70
C HIS A 590 -16.96 4.98 5.03
N LYS A 591 -17.46 3.74 5.06
CA LYS A 591 -17.37 2.87 6.25
C LYS A 591 -15.95 2.34 6.44
N GLY A 592 -15.28 2.04 5.35
CA GLY A 592 -13.90 1.57 5.30
C GLY A 592 -13.75 0.07 5.55
N ALA A 593 -12.67 -0.48 5.03
CA ALA A 593 -12.27 -1.87 5.19
C ALA A 593 -10.75 -2.00 5.32
N ILE A 594 -10.32 -3.14 5.82
CA ILE A 594 -8.92 -3.59 5.74
C ILE A 594 -8.87 -4.95 5.05
N TYR A 595 -7.73 -5.21 4.41
CA TYR A 595 -7.43 -6.47 3.75
C TYR A 595 -6.17 -7.06 4.38
N VAL A 596 -6.24 -8.31 4.80
CA VAL A 596 -5.12 -9.08 5.32
C VAL A 596 -4.73 -10.09 4.26
N TYR A 597 -3.49 -10.00 3.80
CA TYR A 597 -2.88 -10.88 2.81
C TYR A 597 -1.93 -11.81 3.55
N HIS A 598 -2.24 -13.10 3.48
CA HIS A 598 -1.33 -14.17 3.86
C HIS A 598 -0.73 -14.77 2.60
N GLY A 599 0.40 -15.47 2.70
CA GLY A 599 1.12 -16.03 1.55
C GLY A 599 0.26 -16.84 0.56
N ASP A 600 -0.86 -17.42 1.02
CA ASP A 600 -1.79 -18.23 0.22
C ASP A 600 -3.26 -17.71 0.18
N GLY A 601 -3.59 -16.60 0.86
CA GLY A 601 -4.97 -16.17 1.09
C GLY A 601 -5.18 -14.66 1.26
N ILE A 602 -6.40 -14.19 0.99
CA ILE A 602 -6.79 -12.78 1.13
C ILE A 602 -8.07 -12.71 1.95
N TYR A 603 -8.05 -11.95 3.05
CA TYR A 603 -9.20 -11.74 3.93
C TYR A 603 -9.58 -10.29 4.02
N ARG A 604 -10.87 -10.02 3.84
CA ARG A 604 -11.44 -8.69 3.95
C ARG A 604 -12.20 -8.53 5.27
N ILE A 605 -11.91 -7.46 6.00
CA ILE A 605 -12.61 -7.10 7.25
C ILE A 605 -13.26 -5.71 7.05
N PRO A 606 -14.56 -5.64 6.74
CA PRO A 606 -15.25 -4.36 6.63
C PRO A 606 -15.56 -3.77 8.01
N GLY A 607 -15.36 -2.47 8.17
CA GLY A 607 -15.67 -1.77 9.42
C GLY A 607 -17.14 -1.90 9.83
N SER A 608 -18.04 -1.98 8.86
CA SER A 608 -19.48 -2.20 9.08
C SER A 608 -19.82 -3.53 9.76
N SER A 609 -18.96 -4.56 9.61
CA SER A 609 -19.14 -5.84 10.31
C SER A 609 -18.74 -5.80 11.79
N LEU A 610 -17.87 -4.86 12.15
CA LEU A 610 -17.39 -4.67 13.52
C LEU A 610 -18.33 -3.75 14.30
N SER A 611 -18.67 -2.60 13.71
CA SER A 611 -19.67 -1.69 14.24
C SER A 611 -20.26 -0.81 13.12
N PRO A 612 -21.59 -0.62 13.09
CA PRO A 612 -22.23 0.23 12.09
C PRO A 612 -21.84 1.72 12.20
N SER A 613 -21.30 2.15 13.34
CA SER A 613 -20.89 3.54 13.59
C SER A 613 -19.52 3.89 13.01
N LEU A 614 -18.70 2.90 12.65
CA LEU A 614 -17.36 3.14 12.12
C LEU A 614 -17.44 3.85 10.76
N GLN A 615 -16.50 4.77 10.56
CA GLN A 615 -16.26 5.50 9.31
C GLN A 615 -14.75 5.61 9.11
N TYR A 616 -14.29 5.62 7.86
CA TYR A 616 -12.87 5.66 7.52
C TYR A 616 -12.03 4.58 8.20
N PHE A 617 -12.61 3.41 8.46
CA PHE A 617 -11.91 2.28 9.05
C PHE A 617 -10.80 1.79 8.10
N GLY A 618 -9.57 1.70 8.60
CA GLY A 618 -8.40 1.37 7.77
C GLY A 618 -7.61 2.59 7.28
N ARG A 619 -7.81 3.77 7.89
CA ARG A 619 -7.02 4.99 7.56
C ARG A 619 -5.58 4.95 8.08
N SER A 620 -5.33 4.16 9.11
CA SER A 620 -4.00 3.89 9.67
C SER A 620 -4.01 2.50 10.29
N VAL A 621 -2.87 1.82 10.26
CA VAL A 621 -2.74 0.43 10.69
C VAL A 621 -1.41 0.26 11.44
N SER A 622 -1.40 -0.53 12.51
CA SER A 622 -0.20 -0.95 13.24
C SER A 622 -0.33 -2.42 13.65
N THR A 623 0.71 -3.22 13.35
CA THR A 623 0.78 -4.67 13.57
C THR A 623 2.19 -5.08 14.02
N ARG A 624 2.45 -4.98 15.31
CA ARG A 624 3.79 -5.14 15.89
C ARG A 624 3.82 -5.87 17.21
N LEU A 625 2.78 -5.70 18.05
CA LEU A 625 2.77 -6.18 19.43
C LEU A 625 1.55 -7.04 19.71
N ASP A 626 1.73 -8.01 20.60
CA ASP A 626 0.67 -8.61 21.40
C ASP A 626 0.21 -7.56 22.42
N LEU A 627 -1.04 -7.11 22.36
CA LEU A 627 -1.61 -6.13 23.29
C LEU A 627 -2.53 -6.74 24.34
N ASP A 628 -3.04 -7.96 24.17
CA ASP A 628 -3.95 -8.59 25.15
C ASP A 628 -3.33 -9.68 26.04
N GLY A 629 -2.07 -10.05 25.79
CA GLY A 629 -1.26 -10.93 26.62
C GLY A 629 -1.37 -12.41 26.27
N ASP A 630 -1.86 -12.76 25.08
CA ASP A 630 -2.04 -14.14 24.65
C ASP A 630 -0.89 -14.71 23.78
N GLU A 631 0.22 -13.97 23.66
CA GLU A 631 1.40 -14.28 22.85
C GLU A 631 1.15 -14.22 21.32
N LEU A 632 0.00 -13.69 20.88
CA LEU A 632 -0.31 -13.47 19.47
C LEU A 632 -0.25 -11.98 19.14
N ILE A 633 0.19 -11.66 17.93
CA ILE A 633 0.29 -10.26 17.49
C ILE A 633 -1.12 -9.74 17.20
N ASP A 634 -1.44 -8.57 17.73
CA ASP A 634 -2.73 -7.93 17.53
C ASP A 634 -2.67 -6.88 16.41
N LEU A 635 -3.84 -6.57 15.86
CA LEU A 635 -4.02 -5.60 14.79
C LEU A 635 -4.73 -4.35 15.31
N ALA A 636 -4.02 -3.21 15.29
CA ALA A 636 -4.58 -1.91 15.63
C ALA A 636 -4.91 -1.12 14.36
N VAL A 637 -6.12 -0.56 14.29
CA VAL A 637 -6.65 0.11 13.10
C VAL A 637 -7.32 1.43 13.47
N GLY A 638 -6.90 2.51 12.83
CA GLY A 638 -7.51 3.82 12.93
C GLY A 638 -8.82 3.93 12.16
N ALA A 639 -9.74 4.72 12.68
CA ALA A 639 -11.00 5.11 12.06
C ALA A 639 -11.28 6.61 12.35
N HIS A 640 -12.38 7.16 11.85
CA HIS A 640 -12.77 8.52 12.14
C HIS A 640 -13.41 8.62 13.54
N GLY A 641 -12.75 9.32 14.47
CA GLY A 641 -13.23 9.46 15.85
C GLY A 641 -13.12 8.15 16.65
N SER A 642 -12.43 7.14 16.13
CA SER A 642 -12.27 5.85 16.80
C SER A 642 -10.97 5.14 16.41
N ALA A 643 -10.53 4.22 17.25
CA ALA A 643 -9.44 3.27 16.98
C ALA A 643 -9.91 1.88 17.43
N VAL A 644 -9.55 0.85 16.68
CA VAL A 644 -10.04 -0.51 16.88
C VAL A 644 -8.85 -1.43 17.09
N LEU A 645 -8.92 -2.26 18.12
CA LEU A 645 -7.99 -3.37 18.34
C LEU A 645 -8.70 -4.68 18.00
N LEU A 646 -8.11 -5.45 17.10
CA LEU A 646 -8.55 -6.78 16.71
C LEU A 646 -7.51 -7.79 17.19
N SER A 647 -7.92 -8.69 18.08
CA SER A 647 -7.04 -9.73 18.59
C SER A 647 -6.86 -10.86 17.58
N SER A 648 -5.66 -11.40 17.49
CA SER A 648 -5.43 -12.66 16.78
C SER A 648 -5.99 -13.84 17.58
N ARG A 649 -6.18 -14.98 16.91
CA ARG A 649 -6.73 -16.21 17.49
C ARG A 649 -5.81 -17.37 17.20
N SER A 650 -5.61 -18.21 18.21
CA SER A 650 -4.78 -19.41 18.10
C SER A 650 -5.26 -20.34 16.98
N ILE A 651 -4.32 -20.94 16.24
CA ILE A 651 -4.62 -21.78 15.08
C ILE A 651 -4.25 -23.23 15.39
N VAL A 652 -5.19 -24.15 15.16
CA VAL A 652 -5.01 -25.58 15.42
C VAL A 652 -5.25 -26.45 14.18
N GLN A 653 -4.39 -27.43 14.01
CA GLN A 653 -4.50 -28.50 13.03
C GLN A 653 -5.02 -29.78 13.69
N ILE A 654 -5.95 -30.46 13.03
CA ILE A 654 -6.55 -31.69 13.53
C ILE A 654 -6.29 -32.81 12.54
N ASN A 655 -5.40 -33.72 12.93
CA ASN A 655 -5.07 -34.91 12.17
C ASN A 655 -5.98 -36.05 12.61
N VAL A 656 -6.72 -36.62 11.65
CA VAL A 656 -7.64 -37.72 11.91
C VAL A 656 -7.19 -38.98 11.20
N SER A 657 -6.88 -40.02 11.98
CA SER A 657 -6.63 -41.35 11.45
C SER A 657 -7.86 -42.24 11.67
N LEU A 658 -8.27 -42.96 10.63
CA LEU A 658 -9.43 -43.85 10.67
C LEU A 658 -9.02 -45.29 10.36
N SER A 659 -9.34 -46.22 11.26
CA SER A 659 -9.12 -47.66 11.08
C SER A 659 -10.40 -48.45 11.32
N PHE A 660 -10.48 -49.67 10.76
CA PHE A 660 -11.66 -50.53 10.86
C PHE A 660 -11.25 -51.90 11.36
N GLN A 661 -12.03 -52.48 12.27
CA GLN A 661 -11.84 -53.83 12.77
C GLN A 661 -13.16 -54.59 12.72
N PRO A 662 -13.27 -55.70 11.97
CA PRO A 662 -12.27 -56.23 11.01
C PRO A 662 -11.99 -55.29 9.82
N HIS A 663 -10.88 -55.50 9.10
CA HIS A 663 -10.46 -54.63 7.99
C HIS A 663 -11.35 -54.73 6.73
N SER A 664 -12.17 -55.79 6.62
CA SER A 664 -13.13 -56.02 5.55
C SER A 664 -14.45 -56.58 6.08
N ILE A 665 -15.54 -56.35 5.36
CA ILE A 665 -16.88 -56.81 5.71
C ILE A 665 -17.07 -58.24 5.20
N ASN A 666 -17.14 -59.22 6.09
CA ASN A 666 -17.49 -60.59 5.73
C ASN A 666 -19.01 -60.71 5.55
N VAL A 667 -19.45 -61.11 4.36
CA VAL A 667 -20.86 -61.27 4.00
C VAL A 667 -21.41 -62.65 4.42
N ILE A 668 -20.53 -63.64 4.52
CA ILE A 668 -20.86 -65.03 4.82
C ILE A 668 -20.93 -65.25 6.33
N GLN A 669 -19.91 -64.77 7.06
CA GLN A 669 -19.89 -64.83 8.52
C GLN A 669 -20.57 -63.60 9.10
N LYS A 670 -21.87 -63.72 9.41
CA LYS A 670 -22.62 -62.67 10.10
C LYS A 670 -22.29 -62.71 11.59
N THR A 671 -21.52 -61.72 12.04
CA THR A 671 -20.91 -61.70 13.37
C THR A 671 -21.85 -61.24 14.49
N CYS A 672 -23.04 -60.73 14.17
CA CYS A 672 -23.98 -60.22 15.17
C CYS A 672 -25.45 -60.21 14.66
N GLN A 673 -26.39 -59.96 15.58
CA GLN A 673 -27.80 -59.75 15.26
C GLN A 673 -28.24 -58.35 15.72
N ARG A 674 -28.82 -57.56 14.81
CA ARG A 674 -29.27 -56.18 15.05
C ARG A 674 -30.65 -55.97 14.43
N GLY A 675 -31.62 -55.52 15.22
CA GLY A 675 -33.01 -55.35 14.77
C GLY A 675 -33.67 -56.65 14.28
N GLY A 676 -33.32 -57.79 14.88
CA GLY A 676 -33.82 -59.12 14.50
C GLY A 676 -33.20 -59.72 13.23
N ARG A 677 -32.33 -58.99 12.53
CA ARG A 677 -31.63 -59.46 11.32
C ARG A 677 -30.17 -59.80 11.65
N GLU A 678 -29.67 -60.87 11.03
CA GLU A 678 -28.25 -61.18 11.05
C GLU A 678 -27.49 -60.12 10.22
N SER A 679 -26.43 -59.58 10.80
CA SER A 679 -25.65 -58.46 10.25
C SER A 679 -24.14 -58.69 10.46
N ALA A 680 -23.32 -58.02 9.64
CA ALA A 680 -21.88 -57.96 9.87
C ALA A 680 -21.56 -56.73 10.75
N CYS A 681 -21.09 -56.95 11.98
CA CYS A 681 -20.69 -55.88 12.90
C CYS A 681 -19.20 -55.55 12.74
N LEU A 682 -18.90 -54.26 12.71
CA LEU A 682 -17.55 -53.72 12.61
C LEU A 682 -17.40 -52.53 13.57
N ASN A 683 -16.17 -52.28 14.02
CA ASN A 683 -15.81 -51.10 14.78
C ASN A 683 -14.91 -50.20 13.95
N ALA A 684 -15.33 -48.97 13.71
CA ALA A 684 -14.45 -47.91 13.21
C ALA A 684 -13.75 -47.24 14.39
N THR A 685 -12.43 -47.17 14.39
CA THR A 685 -11.67 -46.39 15.38
C THR A 685 -11.19 -45.11 14.71
N ALA A 686 -11.68 -43.97 15.21
CA ALA A 686 -11.27 -42.64 14.78
C ALA A 686 -10.36 -42.03 15.85
N CYS A 687 -9.10 -41.77 15.52
CA CYS A 687 -8.16 -41.10 16.41
C CYS A 687 -7.90 -39.68 15.92
N PHE A 688 -8.03 -38.73 16.83
CA PHE A 688 -7.85 -37.30 16.62
C PHE A 688 -6.56 -36.88 17.31
N THR A 689 -5.65 -36.28 16.55
CA THR A 689 -4.39 -35.71 17.06
C THR A 689 -4.41 -34.22 16.77
N THR A 690 -4.29 -33.40 17.80
CA THR A 690 -4.32 -31.94 17.67
C THR A 690 -2.91 -31.37 17.80
N VAL A 691 -2.54 -30.54 16.82
CA VAL A 691 -1.28 -29.81 16.77
C VAL A 691 -1.63 -28.32 16.74
N SER A 692 -0.88 -27.49 17.47
CA SER A 692 -1.04 -26.04 17.45
C SER A 692 0.03 -25.44 16.53
N ARG A 693 -0.34 -24.43 15.76
CA ARG A 693 0.63 -23.60 15.02
C ARG A 693 1.07 -22.40 15.85
N SER A 694 0.12 -21.84 16.60
CA SER A 694 0.38 -20.75 17.54
C SER A 694 0.95 -21.26 18.87
N PRO A 695 1.70 -20.42 19.61
CA PRO A 695 2.14 -20.70 20.98
C PRO A 695 0.98 -21.05 21.93
N GLY A 696 1.28 -21.84 22.96
CA GLY A 696 0.33 -22.18 24.04
C GLY A 696 -0.38 -23.55 23.94
N PRO A 697 -0.70 -24.18 25.08
CA PRO A 697 -1.50 -25.40 25.12
C PRO A 697 -3.01 -25.10 25.04
N HIS A 698 -3.73 -25.77 24.14
CA HIS A 698 -5.17 -25.57 23.97
C HIS A 698 -5.96 -26.86 24.19
N SER A 699 -7.18 -26.71 24.72
CA SER A 699 -8.17 -27.78 24.87
C SER A 699 -9.44 -27.41 24.15
N ASN A 700 -9.84 -28.23 23.17
CA ASN A 700 -10.96 -27.92 22.29
C ASN A 700 -12.02 -29.01 22.33
N ASN A 701 -13.28 -28.59 22.31
CA ASN A 701 -14.39 -29.49 22.07
C ASN A 701 -14.74 -29.44 20.57
N LEU A 702 -14.58 -30.57 19.90
CA LEU A 702 -14.94 -30.77 18.50
C LEU A 702 -16.34 -31.38 18.42
N TRP A 703 -17.11 -30.87 17.45
CA TRP A 703 -18.33 -31.51 16.98
C TRP A 703 -18.00 -32.35 15.76
N VAL A 704 -18.04 -33.66 15.91
CA VAL A 704 -17.73 -34.62 14.83
C VAL A 704 -19.03 -35.25 14.36
N SER A 705 -19.27 -35.24 13.04
CA SER A 705 -20.33 -36.00 12.42
C SER A 705 -19.73 -37.13 11.58
N ALA A 706 -20.18 -38.35 11.83
CA ALA A 706 -19.82 -39.53 11.07
C ALA A 706 -20.98 -39.94 10.16
N THR A 707 -20.69 -40.34 8.92
CA THR A 707 -21.70 -40.72 7.93
C THR A 707 -21.26 -41.95 7.14
N LEU A 708 -22.16 -42.92 7.01
CA LEU A 708 -22.00 -44.15 6.24
C LEU A 708 -22.76 -44.04 4.91
N ASP A 709 -22.15 -44.51 3.82
CA ASP A 709 -22.74 -44.49 2.47
C ASP A 709 -23.24 -43.09 2.04
N ASP A 710 -22.44 -42.04 2.30
CA ASP A 710 -22.69 -40.60 2.08
C ASP A 710 -23.34 -40.26 0.71
N ARG A 711 -23.04 -41.02 -0.34
CA ARG A 711 -23.53 -40.78 -1.72
C ARG A 711 -24.69 -41.69 -2.17
N LYS A 712 -25.25 -42.54 -1.30
CA LYS A 712 -26.35 -43.47 -1.66
C LYS A 712 -27.70 -43.03 -1.09
N LEU A 713 -28.75 -43.28 -1.87
CA LEU A 713 -30.16 -43.09 -1.47
C LEU A 713 -30.59 -44.02 -0.34
N SER A 714 -30.11 -45.27 -0.34
CA SER A 714 -30.30 -46.23 0.77
C SER A 714 -28.95 -46.62 1.38
N ALA A 715 -28.81 -46.42 2.68
CA ALA A 715 -27.59 -46.76 3.41
C ALA A 715 -27.57 -48.26 3.72
N ARG A 716 -26.47 -48.93 3.39
CA ARG A 716 -26.27 -50.37 3.65
C ARG A 716 -25.76 -50.64 5.07
N ALA A 717 -25.21 -49.62 5.70
CA ALA A 717 -24.67 -49.68 7.05
C ALA A 717 -25.27 -48.57 7.91
N LEU A 718 -25.49 -48.90 9.19
CA LEU A 718 -26.02 -47.99 10.20
C LEU A 718 -25.13 -48.04 11.45
N PHE A 719 -25.04 -46.92 12.15
CA PHE A 719 -24.36 -46.87 13.44
C PHE A 719 -25.21 -47.57 14.50
N ASP A 720 -24.56 -48.32 15.41
CA ASP A 720 -25.26 -49.11 16.42
C ASP A 720 -26.00 -48.22 17.43
N ASP A 721 -25.40 -47.11 17.84
CA ASP A 721 -25.94 -46.22 18.87
C ASP A 721 -27.20 -45.45 18.39
N SER A 722 -27.19 -44.99 17.14
CA SER A 722 -28.29 -44.17 16.59
C SER A 722 -29.25 -44.95 15.71
N SER A 723 -28.90 -46.17 15.27
CA SER A 723 -29.64 -46.92 14.24
C SER A 723 -29.91 -46.08 12.96
N HIS A 724 -29.05 -45.09 12.69
CA HIS A 724 -29.13 -44.22 11.52
C HIS A 724 -27.81 -44.25 10.75
N ARG A 725 -27.83 -43.82 9.49
CA ARG A 725 -26.64 -43.72 8.62
C ARG A 725 -25.65 -42.63 9.06
N GLN A 726 -26.11 -41.74 9.94
CA GLN A 726 -25.34 -40.62 10.45
C GLN A 726 -25.40 -40.65 11.98
N THR A 727 -24.27 -40.32 12.60
CA THR A 727 -24.18 -40.10 14.04
C THR A 727 -23.32 -38.87 14.34
N GLN A 728 -23.43 -38.36 15.56
CA GLN A 728 -22.70 -37.19 16.04
C GLN A 728 -21.99 -37.55 17.34
N LEU A 729 -20.77 -37.03 17.49
CA LEU A 729 -19.90 -37.27 18.63
C LEU A 729 -19.28 -35.95 19.08
N ALA A 730 -19.35 -35.68 20.38
CA ALA A 730 -18.59 -34.61 21.01
C ALA A 730 -17.22 -35.16 21.42
N VAL A 731 -16.16 -34.62 20.83
CA VAL A 731 -14.78 -35.06 21.09
C VAL A 731 -14.02 -33.95 21.79
N ARG A 732 -13.39 -34.24 22.94
CA ARG A 732 -12.49 -33.28 23.59
C ARG A 732 -11.05 -33.62 23.24
N VAL A 733 -10.40 -32.73 22.47
CA VAL A 733 -8.98 -32.86 22.09
C VAL A 733 -8.13 -31.88 22.88
N HIS A 734 -6.88 -32.28 23.12
CA HIS A 734 -5.87 -31.43 23.76
C HIS A 734 -4.64 -31.42 22.85
N THR A 735 -3.98 -30.27 22.74
CA THR A 735 -2.74 -30.13 21.95
C THR A 735 -1.71 -31.17 22.39
N GLY A 736 -1.08 -31.84 21.41
CA GLY A 736 -0.03 -32.84 21.65
C GLY A 736 -0.53 -34.21 22.14
N ARG A 737 -1.85 -34.42 22.30
CA ARG A 737 -2.43 -35.70 22.71
C ARG A 737 -3.31 -36.29 21.60
N THR A 738 -3.18 -37.60 21.39
CA THR A 738 -4.08 -38.36 20.52
C THR A 738 -5.22 -38.94 21.34
N VAL A 739 -6.46 -38.72 20.90
CA VAL A 739 -7.67 -39.27 21.52
C VAL A 739 -8.42 -40.12 20.50
N CYS A 740 -8.72 -41.38 20.85
CA CYS A 740 -9.37 -42.33 19.97
C CYS A 740 -10.78 -42.68 20.45
N TYR A 741 -11.73 -42.72 19.51
CA TYR A 741 -13.11 -43.12 19.75
C TYR A 741 -13.48 -44.30 18.87
N LYS A 742 -14.20 -45.26 19.45
CA LYS A 742 -14.76 -46.39 18.72
C LYS A 742 -16.20 -46.07 18.32
N LEU A 743 -16.50 -46.25 17.04
CA LEU A 743 -17.79 -46.06 16.43
C LEU A 743 -18.28 -47.42 15.92
N PRO A 744 -19.06 -48.16 16.73
CA PRO A 744 -19.63 -49.43 16.31
C PRO A 744 -20.69 -49.21 15.23
N PHE A 745 -20.66 -50.01 14.17
CA PHE A 745 -21.66 -50.00 13.11
C PHE A 745 -21.88 -51.41 12.58
N HIS A 746 -23.05 -51.62 12.00
CA HIS A 746 -23.40 -52.88 11.37
C HIS A 746 -23.81 -52.67 9.91
N VAL A 747 -23.54 -53.69 9.11
CA VAL A 747 -23.91 -53.76 7.71
C VAL A 747 -25.03 -54.78 7.55
N TYR A 748 -26.15 -54.35 6.99
CA TYR A 748 -27.24 -55.26 6.66
C TYR A 748 -26.90 -56.09 5.42
N ASP A 749 -27.62 -57.19 5.28
CA ASP A 749 -27.58 -58.00 4.08
C ASP A 749 -28.10 -57.19 2.88
N THR A 750 -27.27 -56.97 1.86
CA THR A 750 -27.59 -56.05 0.75
C THR A 750 -27.23 -56.65 -0.59
N ALA A 751 -28.01 -56.42 -1.64
CA ALA A 751 -27.71 -56.94 -2.99
C ALA A 751 -26.41 -56.39 -3.63
N ASP A 752 -25.71 -55.46 -2.97
CA ASP A 752 -24.53 -54.76 -3.47
C ASP A 752 -23.34 -54.96 -2.54
N TYR A 753 -22.70 -56.13 -2.65
CA TYR A 753 -21.47 -56.51 -1.96
C TYR A 753 -20.19 -56.10 -2.71
N ILE A 754 -20.30 -55.32 -3.79
CA ILE A 754 -19.17 -55.04 -4.69
C ILE A 754 -18.62 -53.63 -4.48
N ARG A 755 -19.49 -52.64 -4.27
CA ARG A 755 -19.06 -51.27 -3.96
C ARG A 755 -18.68 -51.17 -2.49
N PRO A 756 -17.50 -50.64 -2.12
CA PRO A 756 -17.15 -50.48 -0.71
C PRO A 756 -18.13 -49.55 -0.01
N ILE A 757 -18.21 -49.67 1.32
CA ILE A 757 -18.98 -48.75 2.15
C ILE A 757 -18.10 -47.54 2.44
N SER A 758 -18.57 -46.35 2.05
CA SER A 758 -17.86 -45.11 2.36
C SER A 758 -18.14 -44.69 3.80
N PHE A 759 -17.09 -44.42 4.55
CA PHE A 759 -17.14 -43.84 5.88
C PHE A 759 -16.57 -42.42 5.81
N SER A 760 -17.39 -41.41 6.12
CA SER A 760 -17.00 -40.00 6.10
C SER A 760 -17.08 -39.44 7.52
N LEU A 761 -15.99 -38.83 7.99
CA LEU A 761 -15.93 -38.03 9.20
C LEU A 761 -15.83 -36.57 8.81
N ARG A 762 -16.72 -35.73 9.30
CA ARG A 762 -16.62 -34.27 9.21
C ARG A 762 -16.56 -33.69 10.60
N PHE A 763 -15.64 -32.77 10.86
CA PHE A 763 -15.50 -32.17 12.18
C PHE A 763 -15.44 -30.65 12.11
N LYS A 764 -15.88 -30.00 13.19
CA LYS A 764 -15.81 -28.55 13.40
C LYS A 764 -15.52 -28.25 14.88
N ILE A 765 -14.89 -27.13 15.19
CA ILE A 765 -14.74 -26.66 16.58
C ILE A 765 -16.10 -26.13 17.07
N ASN A 766 -16.48 -26.48 18.30
CA ASN A 766 -17.79 -26.13 18.87
C ASN A 766 -17.84 -24.66 19.35
N ASN A 767 -16.81 -24.19 20.05
CA ASN A 767 -16.71 -22.78 20.46
C ASN A 767 -16.02 -21.97 19.36
N THR A 768 -16.78 -21.14 18.64
CA THR A 768 -16.25 -20.28 17.57
C THR A 768 -16.13 -18.81 17.98
N GLU A 769 -16.41 -18.48 19.24
CA GLU A 769 -16.45 -17.09 19.74
C GLU A 769 -15.18 -16.66 20.46
N SER A 770 -14.54 -17.55 21.23
CA SER A 770 -13.33 -17.22 22.00
C SER A 770 -12.26 -18.32 21.99
N GLY A 771 -12.50 -19.40 21.23
CA GLY A 771 -11.57 -20.52 21.13
C GLY A 771 -10.62 -20.40 19.94
N PRO A 772 -9.69 -21.35 19.77
CA PRO A 772 -8.87 -21.43 18.57
C PRO A 772 -9.71 -21.70 17.32
N VAL A 773 -9.10 -21.42 16.18
CA VAL A 773 -9.67 -21.63 14.85
C VAL A 773 -8.96 -22.78 14.14
N LEU A 774 -9.66 -23.40 13.20
CA LEU A 774 -9.04 -24.42 12.37
C LEU A 774 -8.16 -23.73 11.34
N ASP A 775 -6.98 -24.32 11.12
CA ASP A 775 -6.07 -23.90 10.06
C ASP A 775 -6.76 -23.91 8.70
N GLU A 776 -6.57 -22.84 7.92
CA GLU A 776 -7.20 -22.70 6.63
C GLU A 776 -6.62 -23.69 5.62
N GLY A 777 -7.46 -24.18 4.70
CA GLY A 777 -7.09 -25.25 3.78
C GLY A 777 -6.91 -26.63 4.44
N TRP A 778 -6.87 -26.73 5.78
CA TRP A 778 -6.70 -28.01 6.47
C TRP A 778 -7.95 -28.89 6.35
N PRO A 779 -7.82 -30.19 6.04
CA PRO A 779 -8.97 -31.03 5.73
C PRO A 779 -9.90 -31.24 6.94
N THR A 780 -11.08 -30.64 6.90
CA THR A 780 -12.14 -30.83 7.92
C THR A 780 -13.01 -32.07 7.69
N THR A 781 -12.75 -32.79 6.59
CA THR A 781 -13.48 -34.02 6.23
C THR A 781 -12.49 -35.12 5.84
N VAL A 782 -12.55 -36.26 6.53
CA VAL A 782 -11.78 -37.46 6.20
C VAL A 782 -12.72 -38.54 5.70
N LYS A 783 -12.43 -39.09 4.52
CA LYS A 783 -13.21 -40.18 3.91
C LYS A 783 -12.33 -41.42 3.76
N LYS A 784 -12.84 -42.58 4.20
CA LYS A 784 -12.20 -43.88 3.98
C LYS A 784 -13.26 -44.89 3.54
N SER A 785 -12.87 -45.88 2.77
CA SER A 785 -13.79 -46.90 2.25
C SER A 785 -13.47 -48.27 2.84
N ILE A 786 -14.49 -49.00 3.26
CA ILE A 786 -14.37 -50.37 3.77
C ILE A 786 -14.81 -51.34 2.67
N GLN A 787 -13.93 -52.29 2.33
CA GLN A 787 -14.21 -53.28 1.29
C GLN A 787 -15.00 -54.46 1.86
N PHE A 788 -15.78 -55.12 1.01
CA PHE A 788 -16.33 -56.44 1.31
C PHE A 788 -15.25 -57.51 1.09
N PHE A 789 -15.27 -58.54 1.93
CA PHE A 789 -14.40 -59.71 1.81
C PHE A 789 -14.65 -60.43 0.48
N LYS A 790 -13.57 -60.86 -0.19
CA LYS A 790 -13.61 -61.55 -1.49
C LYS A 790 -13.20 -63.02 -1.27
N ASP A 791 -13.96 -63.94 -1.85
CA ASP A 791 -13.70 -65.38 -1.75
C ASP A 791 -12.55 -65.77 -2.70
N CYS A 792 -11.34 -65.93 -2.13
CA CYS A 792 -10.09 -66.18 -2.85
C CYS A 792 -9.52 -67.59 -2.61
N GLY A 793 -10.26 -68.51 -1.97
CA GLY A 793 -9.72 -69.82 -1.56
C GLY A 793 -9.11 -69.82 -0.16
N GLU A 794 -8.41 -70.90 0.22
CA GLU A 794 -7.95 -71.14 1.61
C GLU A 794 -6.79 -70.27 2.08
N ASP A 795 -6.10 -69.58 1.18
CA ASP A 795 -4.99 -68.67 1.49
C ASP A 795 -5.39 -67.19 1.52
N ASP A 796 -6.67 -66.87 1.26
CA ASP A 796 -7.23 -65.51 1.20
C ASP A 796 -6.49 -64.55 0.23
N VAL A 797 -5.68 -65.06 -0.70
CA VAL A 797 -4.91 -64.25 -1.67
C VAL A 797 -5.39 -64.55 -3.09
N CYS A 798 -6.24 -63.68 -3.63
CA CYS A 798 -6.77 -63.81 -4.99
C CYS A 798 -5.64 -63.71 -6.04
N THR A 799 -5.15 -64.86 -6.52
CA THR A 799 -4.09 -64.93 -7.53
C THR A 799 -4.70 -65.01 -8.92
N THR A 800 -4.63 -63.89 -9.66
CA THR A 800 -5.22 -63.77 -11.00
C THR A 800 -4.15 -63.57 -12.08
N ASP A 801 -4.23 -64.33 -13.18
CA ASP A 801 -3.42 -64.10 -14.38
C ASP A 801 -4.31 -63.58 -15.51
N LEU A 802 -4.33 -62.25 -15.63
CA LEU A 802 -5.10 -61.55 -16.66
C LEU A 802 -4.20 -61.31 -17.87
N CYS A 803 -4.42 -62.10 -18.91
CA CYS A 803 -3.65 -62.09 -20.15
C CYS A 803 -4.42 -61.37 -21.27
N PRO A 804 -4.12 -60.09 -21.57
CA PRO A 804 -4.64 -59.43 -22.77
C PRO A 804 -3.88 -59.87 -24.03
N LEU A 805 -4.65 -60.11 -25.07
CA LEU A 805 -4.26 -60.53 -26.40
C LEU A 805 -4.73 -59.44 -27.38
N VAL A 806 -3.82 -58.69 -27.97
CA VAL A 806 -4.20 -57.75 -29.04
C VAL A 806 -4.30 -58.54 -30.34
N SER A 807 -5.52 -58.72 -30.84
CA SER A 807 -5.79 -59.52 -32.04
C SER A 807 -6.26 -58.60 -33.17
N GLY A 808 -5.31 -58.12 -33.97
CA GLY A 808 -5.61 -57.40 -35.22
C GLY A 808 -5.63 -55.88 -35.09
N MET A 809 -4.52 -55.25 -35.48
CA MET A 809 -4.54 -53.88 -35.95
C MET A 809 -4.86 -53.94 -37.45
N SER A 810 -6.08 -53.63 -37.84
CA SER A 810 -6.52 -53.80 -39.23
C SER A 810 -5.95 -52.70 -40.13
N LEU A 811 -4.64 -52.81 -40.45
CA LEU A 811 -3.96 -52.10 -41.53
C LEU A 811 -2.99 -53.00 -42.32
N LEU A 812 -2.54 -54.14 -41.80
CA LEU A 812 -1.85 -55.18 -42.58
C LEU A 812 -2.18 -56.57 -42.00
N GLY A 813 -2.69 -57.47 -42.84
CA GLY A 813 -3.18 -58.80 -42.44
C GLY A 813 -2.08 -59.79 -42.04
N SER A 814 -1.58 -59.70 -40.81
CA SER A 814 -0.83 -60.80 -40.18
C SER A 814 -1.25 -60.99 -38.72
N GLU A 815 -1.82 -62.15 -38.40
CA GLU A 815 -2.07 -62.59 -37.03
C GLU A 815 -0.75 -63.02 -36.35
N ARG A 816 -0.41 -62.42 -35.20
CA ARG A 816 0.58 -62.99 -34.27
C ARG A 816 -0.03 -63.03 -32.86
N ARG A 817 -0.05 -64.22 -32.25
CA ARG A 817 -0.48 -64.48 -30.87
C ARG A 817 0.71 -64.34 -29.92
N LEU A 818 0.65 -63.40 -28.98
CA LEU A 818 1.68 -63.24 -27.93
C LEU A 818 0.99 -62.88 -26.61
N CYS A 819 1.28 -63.62 -25.53
CA CYS A 819 0.90 -63.31 -24.15
C CYS A 819 2.19 -63.07 -23.37
N PHE A 820 2.42 -61.86 -22.84
CA PHE A 820 3.56 -61.61 -21.94
C PHE A 820 3.23 -60.52 -20.90
N PRO A 821 3.79 -60.57 -19.67
CA PRO A 821 3.41 -59.68 -18.56
C PRO A 821 4.23 -58.36 -18.49
N HIS A 822 5.09 -58.04 -19.46
CA HIS A 822 5.98 -56.87 -19.36
C HIS A 822 6.07 -56.01 -20.63
N ARG A 823 6.23 -54.70 -20.38
CA ARG A 823 6.29 -53.54 -21.30
C ARG A 823 6.80 -53.87 -22.71
N GLN A 824 5.98 -53.61 -23.73
CA GLN A 824 6.41 -53.64 -25.12
C GLN A 824 7.13 -52.33 -25.53
N LYS A 825 8.04 -52.45 -26.52
CA LYS A 825 8.62 -51.33 -27.26
C LYS A 825 7.57 -50.67 -28.17
N PRO A 826 7.64 -49.34 -28.40
CA PRO A 826 6.65 -48.59 -29.15
C PRO A 826 6.46 -49.07 -30.60
N TYR A 827 5.20 -49.09 -31.06
CA TYR A 827 4.81 -49.49 -32.42
C TYR A 827 4.61 -48.25 -33.30
N VAL A 828 5.25 -48.17 -34.47
CA VAL A 828 5.13 -47.02 -35.38
C VAL A 828 4.02 -47.29 -36.40
N ILE A 829 2.99 -46.44 -36.43
CA ILE A 829 1.89 -46.54 -37.40
C ILE A 829 2.16 -45.57 -38.55
N ARG A 830 2.28 -46.08 -39.78
CA ARG A 830 2.28 -45.29 -41.01
C ARG A 830 0.95 -45.49 -41.72
N SER A 831 0.06 -44.49 -41.69
CA SER A 831 -1.28 -44.63 -42.28
C SER A 831 -1.73 -43.35 -42.99
N PRO A 832 -2.24 -43.45 -44.24
CA PRO A 832 -2.90 -42.33 -44.92
C PRO A 832 -4.34 -42.08 -44.40
N ARG A 833 -4.87 -42.96 -43.53
CA ARG A 833 -6.25 -42.88 -43.02
C ARG A 833 -6.30 -42.22 -41.64
N ARG A 834 -7.19 -41.23 -41.47
CA ARG A 834 -7.40 -40.45 -40.21
C ARG A 834 -8.10 -41.21 -39.06
N ARG A 835 -8.36 -42.52 -39.21
CA ARG A 835 -9.07 -43.35 -38.23
C ARG A 835 -8.33 -44.67 -38.01
N LEU A 836 -8.22 -45.09 -36.74
CA LEU A 836 -7.59 -46.33 -36.31
C LEU A 836 -8.56 -47.15 -35.46
N ALA A 837 -8.61 -48.46 -35.69
CA ALA A 837 -9.34 -49.41 -34.84
C ALA A 837 -8.38 -50.43 -34.21
N VAL A 838 -8.54 -50.69 -32.91
CA VAL A 838 -7.73 -51.64 -32.15
C VAL A 838 -8.65 -52.65 -31.47
N GLU A 839 -8.38 -53.94 -31.67
CA GLU A 839 -9.14 -55.04 -31.08
C GLU A 839 -8.31 -55.71 -29.97
N VAL A 840 -8.87 -55.80 -28.76
CA VAL A 840 -8.22 -56.40 -27.59
C VAL A 840 -9.12 -57.52 -27.05
N GLN A 841 -8.53 -58.70 -26.93
CA GLN A 841 -9.09 -59.87 -26.26
C GLN A 841 -8.49 -59.97 -24.85
N LEU A 842 -9.29 -60.31 -23.84
CA LEU A 842 -8.81 -60.53 -22.48
C LEU A 842 -9.14 -61.96 -22.04
N GLU A 843 -8.19 -62.62 -21.40
CA GLU A 843 -8.32 -63.97 -20.84
C GLU A 843 -7.94 -63.95 -19.36
N ASN A 844 -8.78 -64.54 -18.49
CA ASN A 844 -8.40 -64.83 -17.10
C ASN A 844 -8.00 -66.30 -16.99
N ARG A 845 -6.76 -66.58 -16.58
CA ARG A 845 -6.20 -67.94 -16.58
C ARG A 845 -6.17 -68.60 -15.20
N LEU A 846 -6.27 -67.83 -14.12
CA LEU A 846 -6.21 -68.31 -12.75
C LEU A 846 -7.53 -68.04 -12.02
N GLU A 847 -7.53 -67.56 -10.79
CA GLU A 847 -8.74 -67.41 -9.95
C GLU A 847 -9.66 -66.28 -10.42
N ASN A 848 -10.83 -66.15 -9.79
CA ASN A 848 -11.79 -65.11 -10.14
C ASN A 848 -11.18 -63.71 -9.97
N ALA A 849 -11.24 -62.90 -11.04
CA ALA A 849 -10.86 -61.50 -10.96
C ALA A 849 -12.10 -60.63 -10.73
N TYR A 850 -12.01 -59.68 -9.81
CA TYR A 850 -13.16 -58.84 -9.40
C TYR A 850 -12.92 -57.40 -9.87
N ASN A 851 -13.96 -56.77 -10.44
CA ASN A 851 -13.88 -55.42 -11.03
C ASN A 851 -12.78 -55.26 -12.09
N THR A 852 -12.63 -56.24 -12.99
CA THR A 852 -11.62 -56.20 -14.04
C THR A 852 -11.83 -55.01 -14.98
N SER A 853 -10.89 -54.07 -14.95
CA SER A 853 -10.82 -52.91 -15.83
C SER A 853 -9.58 -52.98 -16.73
N LEU A 854 -9.71 -52.41 -17.92
CA LEU A 854 -8.62 -52.22 -18.86
C LEU A 854 -8.32 -50.73 -18.93
N THR A 855 -7.16 -50.34 -18.41
CA THR A 855 -6.67 -48.97 -18.55
C THR A 855 -5.91 -48.81 -19.84
N LEU A 856 -6.18 -47.74 -20.58
CA LEU A 856 -5.60 -47.44 -21.88
C LEU A 856 -4.86 -46.12 -21.80
N HIS A 857 -3.58 -46.13 -22.16
CA HIS A 857 -2.78 -44.93 -22.32
C HIS A 857 -2.44 -44.72 -23.80
N TYR A 858 -2.59 -43.48 -24.28
CA TYR A 858 -2.30 -43.12 -25.67
C TYR A 858 -1.74 -41.69 -25.78
N SER A 859 -0.92 -41.44 -26.81
CA SER A 859 -0.30 -40.12 -27.03
C SER A 859 -1.30 -39.01 -27.35
N ARG A 860 -0.93 -37.73 -27.10
CA ARG A 860 -1.76 -36.53 -27.37
C ARG A 860 -2.22 -36.36 -28.82
N ASN A 861 -1.61 -37.14 -29.71
CA ASN A 861 -1.88 -37.14 -31.14
C ASN A 861 -3.05 -38.06 -31.55
N LEU A 862 -3.55 -38.89 -30.61
CA LEU A 862 -4.70 -39.76 -30.80
C LEU A 862 -5.87 -39.24 -29.95
N HIS A 863 -7.02 -39.03 -30.59
CA HIS A 863 -8.26 -38.69 -29.91
C HIS A 863 -9.16 -39.92 -29.86
N PHE A 864 -9.58 -40.32 -28.67
CA PHE A 864 -10.53 -41.40 -28.49
C PHE A 864 -11.90 -41.02 -29.06
N SER A 865 -12.53 -41.89 -29.86
CA SER A 865 -13.78 -41.58 -30.58
C SER A 865 -14.98 -42.34 -30.04
N SER A 866 -14.91 -43.67 -29.93
CA SER A 866 -16.03 -44.48 -29.42
C SER A 866 -15.59 -45.91 -29.06
N LEU A 867 -16.38 -46.54 -28.18
CA LEU A 867 -16.27 -47.95 -27.77
C LEU A 867 -17.64 -48.63 -27.74
N SER A 868 -17.64 -49.96 -27.76
CA SER A 868 -18.78 -50.84 -27.46
C SER A 868 -19.02 -51.11 -25.95
N ILE A 869 -18.20 -50.58 -25.03
CA ILE A 869 -18.34 -50.75 -23.56
C ILE A 869 -18.20 -49.39 -22.82
N ARG A 870 -18.68 -49.28 -21.58
CA ARG A 870 -18.57 -48.06 -20.74
C ARG A 870 -17.13 -47.86 -20.24
N CYS A 871 -16.56 -46.68 -20.52
CA CYS A 871 -15.25 -46.25 -20.03
C CYS A 871 -15.35 -44.89 -19.35
N THR A 872 -14.49 -44.64 -18.37
CA THR A 872 -14.32 -43.36 -17.69
C THR A 872 -12.97 -42.76 -18.07
N ALA A 873 -12.93 -41.46 -18.37
CA ALA A 873 -11.67 -40.75 -18.53
C ALA A 873 -10.95 -40.68 -17.17
N LEU A 874 -9.66 -41.02 -17.14
CA LEU A 874 -8.81 -40.84 -15.97
C LEU A 874 -8.08 -39.50 -16.08
N ASP A 875 -7.48 -39.24 -17.26
CA ASP A 875 -6.85 -37.98 -17.66
C ASP A 875 -7.13 -37.66 -19.14
N ALA A 876 -6.57 -36.55 -19.66
CA ALA A 876 -6.72 -36.14 -21.07
C ALA A 876 -6.24 -37.18 -22.11
N ASN A 877 -5.44 -38.16 -21.68
CA ASN A 877 -4.74 -39.13 -22.51
C ASN A 877 -4.90 -40.58 -22.03
N SER A 878 -5.78 -40.80 -21.06
CA SER A 878 -5.96 -42.09 -20.40
C SER A 878 -7.43 -42.39 -20.13
N HIS A 879 -7.85 -43.63 -20.39
CA HIS A 879 -9.21 -44.08 -20.11
C HIS A 879 -9.18 -45.44 -19.42
N SER A 880 -10.07 -45.62 -18.45
CA SER A 880 -10.34 -46.93 -17.83
C SER A 880 -11.65 -47.49 -18.35
N CYS A 881 -11.61 -48.69 -18.92
CA CYS A 881 -12.75 -49.36 -19.52
C CYS A 881 -13.12 -50.62 -18.72
N ASN A 882 -14.37 -50.73 -18.29
CA ASN A 882 -14.82 -51.91 -17.54
C ASN A 882 -15.01 -53.10 -18.49
N VAL A 883 -14.32 -54.21 -18.26
CA VAL A 883 -14.35 -55.39 -19.15
C VAL A 883 -15.41 -56.39 -18.71
N SER A 884 -15.44 -56.73 -17.42
CA SER A 884 -16.48 -57.58 -16.81
C SER A 884 -16.89 -57.00 -15.46
N TYR A 885 -18.20 -57.03 -15.17
CA TYR A 885 -18.75 -56.65 -13.88
C TYR A 885 -19.78 -57.69 -13.46
N PRO A 886 -19.76 -58.21 -12.21
CA PRO A 886 -18.78 -57.92 -11.15
C PRO A 886 -17.59 -58.88 -11.09
N VAL A 887 -17.69 -60.05 -11.73
CA VAL A 887 -16.68 -61.12 -11.69
C VAL A 887 -16.24 -61.48 -13.10
N PHE A 888 -14.95 -61.51 -13.35
CA PHE A 888 -14.35 -62.14 -14.52
C PHE A 888 -13.86 -63.53 -14.12
N ARG A 889 -14.68 -64.54 -14.43
CA ARG A 889 -14.52 -65.90 -13.90
C ARG A 889 -13.22 -66.54 -14.36
N SER A 890 -12.69 -67.42 -13.52
CA SER A 890 -11.57 -68.30 -13.86
C SER A 890 -11.76 -68.97 -15.22
N GLN A 891 -10.69 -69.03 -16.02
CA GLN A 891 -10.63 -69.65 -17.36
C GLN A 891 -11.55 -69.05 -18.43
N SER A 892 -12.13 -67.86 -18.19
CA SER A 892 -13.03 -67.21 -19.15
C SER A 892 -12.28 -66.30 -20.14
N LYS A 893 -12.82 -66.20 -21.37
CA LYS A 893 -12.25 -65.44 -22.51
C LYS A 893 -13.27 -64.50 -23.13
N VAL A 894 -12.83 -63.31 -23.53
CA VAL A 894 -13.63 -62.35 -24.30
C VAL A 894 -13.05 -62.23 -25.73
N ARG A 895 -13.72 -62.80 -26.76
CA ARG A 895 -13.23 -62.86 -28.17
C ARG A 895 -13.88 -61.82 -29.11
N PRO A 896 -13.19 -61.39 -30.21
CA PRO A 896 -13.80 -60.64 -31.30
C PRO A 896 -14.44 -61.58 -32.36
N GLY A 897 -15.70 -61.32 -32.74
CA GLY A 897 -16.40 -62.05 -33.82
C GLY A 897 -17.66 -61.33 -34.31
N ARG A 898 -18.03 -61.53 -35.59
CA ARG A 898 -19.25 -60.98 -36.22
C ARG A 898 -20.50 -61.60 -35.58
N VAL A 899 -21.56 -60.78 -35.48
CA VAL A 899 -22.86 -61.11 -34.88
C VAL A 899 -23.39 -62.44 -35.39
N ALA A 900 -23.54 -63.40 -34.47
CA ALA A 900 -24.53 -64.47 -34.57
C ALA A 900 -25.12 -64.65 -33.16
N HIS A 901 -26.45 -64.62 -33.08
CA HIS A 901 -27.21 -64.75 -31.85
C HIS A 901 -26.82 -66.04 -31.09
N GLN A 902 -26.86 -65.96 -29.75
CA GLN A 902 -26.60 -67.03 -28.77
C GLN A 902 -25.13 -67.24 -28.36
N THR A 903 -24.58 -66.30 -27.59
CA THR A 903 -23.71 -66.51 -26.41
C THR A 903 -23.24 -65.12 -25.93
N GLY A 904 -23.33 -64.84 -24.63
CA GLY A 904 -23.12 -63.50 -24.04
C GLY A 904 -21.67 -62.99 -24.02
N VAL A 905 -20.96 -62.98 -25.15
CA VAL A 905 -19.59 -62.46 -25.28
C VAL A 905 -19.62 -60.96 -25.63
N ARG A 906 -19.10 -60.09 -24.76
CA ARG A 906 -19.02 -58.64 -25.00
C ARG A 906 -17.87 -58.32 -25.95
N ARG A 907 -18.11 -57.51 -26.99
CA ARG A 907 -17.09 -57.09 -27.97
C ARG A 907 -16.31 -55.87 -27.45
N LEU A 908 -14.97 -55.84 -27.60
CA LEU A 908 -14.14 -54.65 -27.28
C LEU A 908 -13.40 -54.14 -28.53
N VAL A 909 -13.97 -53.12 -29.19
CA VAL A 909 -13.33 -52.43 -30.33
C VAL A 909 -13.09 -50.97 -29.95
N LEU A 910 -11.84 -50.54 -30.00
CA LEU A 910 -11.40 -49.17 -29.72
C LEU A 910 -11.28 -48.38 -31.02
N ARG A 911 -11.93 -47.22 -31.13
CA ARG A 911 -11.78 -46.32 -32.29
C ARG A 911 -11.09 -45.02 -31.90
N PHE A 912 -10.05 -44.67 -32.65
CA PHE A 912 -9.30 -43.42 -32.49
C PHE A 912 -9.32 -42.58 -33.76
N HIS A 913 -9.24 -41.28 -33.57
CA HIS A 913 -9.02 -40.28 -34.59
C HIS A 913 -7.60 -39.71 -34.48
N LEU A 914 -6.90 -39.60 -35.61
CA LEU A 914 -5.60 -38.96 -35.68
C LEU A 914 -5.78 -37.44 -35.77
N VAL A 915 -5.13 -36.69 -34.89
CA VAL A 915 -5.19 -35.22 -34.83
C VAL A 915 -3.81 -34.64 -35.13
N LYS A 916 -3.72 -33.66 -36.06
CA LYS A 916 -2.45 -32.95 -36.32
C LYS A 916 -2.07 -32.12 -35.07
N PRO A 917 -0.83 -32.17 -34.57
CA PRO A 917 -0.43 -31.45 -33.36
C PRO A 917 -0.54 -29.92 -33.54
N LYS A 918 -1.19 -29.22 -32.60
CA LYS A 918 -1.30 -27.75 -32.59
C LYS A 918 0.03 -27.03 -32.32
N CYS A 919 1.03 -27.71 -31.75
CA CYS A 919 2.32 -27.10 -31.35
C CYS A 919 3.26 -26.71 -32.50
N LEU A 920 2.98 -27.06 -33.76
CA LEU A 920 3.79 -26.64 -34.91
C LEU A 920 3.36 -25.30 -35.54
N ARG A 921 2.40 -24.58 -34.93
CA ARG A 921 2.08 -23.19 -35.30
C ARG A 921 2.83 -22.13 -34.48
N LEU A 922 3.47 -22.51 -33.38
CA LEU A 922 4.14 -21.59 -32.45
C LEU A 922 5.66 -21.45 -32.68
N LEU A 923 6.24 -22.22 -33.60
CA LEU A 923 7.63 -22.06 -34.04
C LEU A 923 7.62 -21.71 -35.53
N ARG A 924 7.83 -20.43 -35.85
CA ARG A 924 8.18 -20.01 -37.22
C ARG A 924 9.57 -20.56 -37.52
N LEU A 925 9.64 -21.73 -38.15
CA LEU A 925 10.82 -22.17 -38.89
C LEU A 925 10.48 -22.22 -40.39
N PRO A 926 11.38 -21.76 -41.27
CA PRO A 926 11.12 -21.61 -42.69
C PRO A 926 10.93 -22.98 -43.37
N SER A 927 9.94 -23.04 -44.26
CA SER A 927 9.50 -24.21 -45.00
C SER A 927 10.57 -24.75 -45.96
N VAL A 928 10.82 -26.06 -45.92
CA VAL A 928 11.22 -26.86 -47.09
C VAL A 928 10.32 -28.09 -47.16
N ALA A 929 9.81 -28.35 -48.37
CA ALA A 929 8.77 -29.30 -48.72
C ALA A 929 9.13 -30.77 -48.43
N ALA A 930 8.17 -31.52 -47.88
CA ALA A 930 8.05 -32.97 -48.04
C ALA A 930 6.60 -33.41 -47.82
N GLU A 931 6.13 -34.31 -48.68
CA GLU A 931 4.77 -34.80 -48.88
C GLU A 931 4.07 -35.32 -47.61
N ASP A 932 2.72 -35.23 -47.59
CA ASP A 932 1.76 -35.59 -46.52
C ASP A 932 1.82 -37.08 -46.07
N THR A 933 2.97 -37.55 -45.59
CA THR A 933 3.13 -38.76 -44.80
C THR A 933 3.31 -38.35 -43.34
N VAL A 934 2.26 -38.55 -42.54
CA VAL A 934 2.35 -38.30 -41.10
C VAL A 934 3.21 -39.40 -40.47
N PHE A 935 4.48 -39.09 -40.23
CA PHE A 935 5.33 -39.90 -39.37
C PHE A 935 4.96 -39.60 -37.92
N MET A 936 4.29 -40.55 -37.27
CA MET A 936 4.08 -40.50 -35.82
C MET A 936 4.87 -41.62 -35.16
N THR A 937 5.96 -41.25 -34.48
CA THR A 937 6.49 -42.05 -33.38
C THR A 937 5.51 -41.96 -32.23
N VAL A 938 4.67 -42.98 -32.07
CA VAL A 938 3.88 -43.12 -30.86
C VAL A 938 4.80 -43.74 -29.82
N THR A 939 5.40 -42.93 -28.95
CA THR A 939 6.31 -43.44 -27.90
C THR A 939 5.62 -44.31 -26.85
N ASP A 940 4.29 -44.39 -26.82
CA ASP A 940 3.56 -45.30 -25.93
C ASP A 940 2.28 -45.81 -26.61
N VAL A 941 2.39 -46.84 -27.45
CA VAL A 941 1.22 -47.54 -28.02
C VAL A 941 0.81 -48.62 -27.02
N PHE A 942 -0.22 -48.31 -26.23
CA PHE A 942 -0.91 -49.20 -25.29
C PHE A 942 -0.02 -49.86 -24.24
N SER A 943 0.40 -49.09 -23.22
CA SER A 943 0.52 -49.71 -21.90
C SER A 943 -0.88 -49.91 -21.37
N TYR A 944 -1.29 -51.15 -21.18
CA TYR A 944 -2.45 -51.47 -20.37
C TYR A 944 -1.97 -51.93 -19.00
N ASN A 945 -2.61 -51.44 -17.95
CA ASN A 945 -2.49 -52.04 -16.64
C ASN A 945 -3.81 -52.75 -16.36
N VAL A 946 -3.76 -54.06 -16.18
CA VAL A 946 -4.93 -54.81 -15.75
C VAL A 946 -4.87 -54.82 -14.23
N SER A 947 -5.49 -53.81 -13.62
CA SER A 947 -5.62 -53.79 -12.17
C SER A 947 -6.66 -54.83 -11.77
N ASN A 948 -6.22 -55.95 -11.19
CA ASN A 948 -7.08 -56.67 -10.28
C ASN A 948 -7.06 -55.91 -8.96
N ALA A 949 -8.21 -55.53 -8.42
CA ALA A 949 -8.29 -54.75 -7.18
C ALA A 949 -7.94 -55.60 -5.92
N ALA A 950 -7.03 -56.56 -6.06
CA ALA A 950 -6.57 -57.49 -5.03
C ALA A 950 -5.09 -57.28 -4.64
N THR A 951 -4.36 -56.39 -5.33
CA THR A 951 -3.00 -55.95 -4.95
C THR A 951 -2.93 -54.46 -4.80
#